data_AF-A0A369K6H9-F1
#
_entry.id   AF-A0A369K6H9-F1
#
_cell.length_a   1.000
_cell.length_b   1.000
_cell.length_c   1.000
_cell.angle_alpha   90.00
_cell.angle_beta   90.00
_cell.angle_gamma   90.00
#
_symmetry.space_group_name_H-M   'P 1'
#
loop_
_entity.id
_entity.type
_entity.pdbx_description
1 polymer ?
#
loop_
_entity_poly.entity_id
_entity_poly.type
_entity_poly.pdbx_seq_one_letter_code
_entity_poly.pdbx_strand_id
1 'polypeptide(L)'
;MADLSFDPSWYSGKSEDEDYSDDFSDVEDDDSATVLRGYCTDDHYDAYYGTISSSDSESDEDAAKFKQWSHQYNDEDESDGGEDDESDGDEHGESDTDEDDESDSEHSDNHSQKILKRSDGPDVLSGLPLDILFEIFRLLEPGGLVALARVNKAFFVTLNQDNVKPIWKTALQNAEIMPCPPGLKTFAWANLWAGPSICQECQSRIVPDVAIDFGLLRRLCRRCLKANLISAEEFEKKCPGHDTKILRFVFHTNVRPPDLWSHTRTRLFWMPDVVYVYKKRWEFLCSPWPMQDQLTEWLSFCTRRSVFLKSLIKIAQTARKWAANAPKKRRAARRRMREERYKEIERRFVALGYIPNDVIPLRGCRGILVSSPLTEYTWSRVLDEYLPHVVDEAERRIEDAKQKLIDSRSWNFTRAYTNFIMGLVAKGIIQFDQWPQFPSSSDLVAVKPFVSFINAPPDVAVDFGHFTHDDFSRVVAAWKRRRANTLIEMLPIRITNRLPVKDRPEITDMERLELATAVYRCTQKYCPGYPLFGLEETLHDCPQPKFEFCYEGSTAVKALMAMLGRDTEKCRPTDLDDLDLRFWCLKCGVQTFSTGSSDSGAHQGRTVYSWRQCVIHSMPFTTSQLRHPPRWGVLDDNETALVKKYEGSPYTEYSWLWSCNRCTAHIGNPLQYHALTTHLRDEHDISEPKEGPDFFRAQRYHYSKRLVLLETPISCPLPGSKTYQGRKDRGMKDPVTGKDIMEPMIFNSIATEL
;
A
#
# COMPACT_ATOMS: atom_id res chain seq x y z
N MET A 1 -41.22 27.84 52.60
CA MET A 1 -40.94 29.27 52.36
C MET A 1 -40.14 29.30 51.06
N ALA A 2 -40.76 29.33 49.88
CA ALA A 2 -41.86 30.17 49.39
C ALA A 2 -41.39 31.63 49.12
N ASP A 3 -41.46 31.99 47.84
CA ASP A 3 -41.33 33.31 47.20
C ASP A 3 -40.23 34.28 47.68
N LEU A 4 -39.09 34.20 47.00
CA LEU A 4 -38.30 35.39 46.62
C LEU A 4 -38.01 35.33 45.10
N SER A 5 -39.03 35.65 44.30
CA SER A 5 -38.91 35.83 42.85
C SER A 5 -38.15 37.12 42.54
N PHE A 6 -36.83 37.02 42.39
CA PHE A 6 -35.98 38.17 42.07
C PHE A 6 -36.06 38.53 40.59
N ASP A 7 -36.35 39.80 40.29
CA ASP A 7 -36.47 40.32 38.93
C ASP A 7 -35.14 40.22 38.14
N PRO A 8 -35.10 39.55 36.96
CA PRO A 8 -33.89 39.45 36.14
C PRO A 8 -33.41 40.77 35.51
N SER A 9 -34.22 41.84 35.52
CA SER A 9 -33.95 43.11 34.82
C SER A 9 -32.59 43.75 35.15
N TRP A 10 -32.07 43.52 36.35
CA TRP A 10 -30.82 44.08 36.88
C TRP A 10 -29.55 43.57 36.20
N TYR A 11 -29.64 42.51 35.37
CA TYR A 11 -28.53 42.03 34.54
C TYR A 11 -28.51 42.64 33.12
N SER A 12 -29.31 43.68 32.85
CA SER A 12 -29.36 44.38 31.54
C SER A 12 -28.18 45.33 31.25
N GLY A 13 -27.07 45.23 31.99
CA GLY A 13 -25.79 45.80 31.57
C GLY A 13 -25.25 45.02 30.38
N LYS A 14 -25.33 45.62 29.18
CA LYS A 14 -24.93 45.00 27.90
C LYS A 14 -23.57 44.29 28.01
N SER A 15 -23.56 42.96 27.89
CA SER A 15 -22.36 42.25 27.45
C SER A 15 -22.28 42.37 25.94
N GLU A 16 -21.26 43.08 25.46
CA GLU A 16 -20.74 42.87 24.11
C GLU A 16 -20.09 41.49 24.12
N ASP A 17 -20.86 40.47 23.72
CA ASP A 17 -20.34 39.13 23.49
C ASP A 17 -19.56 39.15 22.17
N GLU A 18 -18.33 39.69 22.22
CA GLU A 18 -17.33 39.54 21.17
C GLU A 18 -17.03 38.04 20.99
N ASP A 19 -17.57 37.46 19.91
CA ASP A 19 -17.21 36.11 19.47
C ASP A 19 -15.74 36.12 19.03
N TYR A 20 -14.86 35.74 19.95
CA TYR A 20 -13.44 35.60 19.70
C TYR A 20 -13.18 34.35 18.86
N SER A 21 -13.29 34.49 17.54
CA SER A 21 -12.84 33.51 16.57
C SER A 21 -11.35 33.20 16.80
N ASP A 22 -11.02 31.91 16.93
CA ASP A 22 -9.63 31.44 16.81
C ASP A 22 -9.25 31.60 15.32
N ASP A 23 -8.80 32.79 14.93
CA ASP A 23 -8.30 33.04 13.59
C ASP A 23 -7.06 32.19 13.31
N PHE A 24 -7.11 31.46 12.20
CA PHE A 24 -6.10 30.51 11.75
C PHE A 24 -6.11 30.42 10.21
N SER A 25 -6.17 31.59 9.59
CA SER A 25 -5.94 31.83 8.16
C SER A 25 -4.48 32.25 7.92
N ASP A 26 -4.09 32.39 6.66
CA ASP A 26 -2.92 33.16 6.16
C ASP A 26 -1.50 32.68 6.55
N VAL A 27 -0.97 31.69 5.79
CA VAL A 27 0.46 31.63 5.40
C VAL A 27 0.61 31.06 3.96
N GLU A 28 0.11 31.79 2.98
CA GLU A 28 0.50 31.82 1.55
C GLU A 28 0.48 33.34 1.17
N ASP A 29 1.23 33.92 0.23
CA ASP A 29 2.08 33.45 -0.89
C ASP A 29 3.53 34.05 -0.76
N ASP A 30 4.46 34.09 -1.73
CA ASP A 30 4.63 33.54 -3.10
C ASP A 30 6.16 33.37 -3.33
N ASP A 31 6.59 32.62 -4.37
CA ASP A 31 7.49 33.13 -5.42
C ASP A 31 7.74 32.08 -6.54
N SER A 32 6.80 32.04 -7.49
CA SER A 32 6.99 31.85 -8.96
C SER A 32 7.94 30.79 -9.56
N ALA A 33 7.39 29.95 -10.47
CA ALA A 33 8.01 29.61 -11.77
C ALA A 33 7.01 28.90 -12.73
N THR A 34 6.74 29.49 -13.91
CA THR A 34 5.75 28.98 -14.89
C THR A 34 6.42 28.38 -16.14
N VAL A 35 6.06 27.15 -16.55
CA VAL A 35 6.10 26.70 -17.98
C VAL A 35 4.96 25.71 -18.28
N LEU A 36 4.41 25.81 -19.49
CA LEU A 36 3.29 25.02 -20.02
C LEU A 36 3.68 23.57 -20.43
N ARG A 37 2.81 22.60 -20.14
CA ARG A 37 2.11 21.73 -21.13
C ARG A 37 1.22 20.70 -20.41
N GLY A 38 0.00 20.50 -20.89
CA GLY A 38 -0.91 19.45 -20.43
C GLY A 38 -1.13 18.36 -21.48
N TYR A 39 -1.59 17.19 -21.04
CA TYR A 39 -2.22 16.15 -21.85
C TYR A 39 -3.25 15.40 -21.00
N CYS A 40 -4.21 14.75 -21.65
CA CYS A 40 -5.40 14.16 -21.03
C CYS A 40 -5.16 12.75 -20.47
N THR A 41 -5.91 12.40 -19.41
CA THR A 41 -6.31 11.02 -19.09
C THR A 41 -7.70 11.07 -18.45
N ASP A 42 -8.68 10.41 -19.06
CA ASP A 42 -9.95 10.06 -18.42
C ASP A 42 -9.88 8.63 -17.84
N ASP A 43 -10.92 8.26 -17.10
CA ASP A 43 -11.31 6.90 -16.67
C ASP A 43 -10.35 6.09 -15.78
N HIS A 44 -10.69 6.06 -14.48
CA HIS A 44 -11.37 4.87 -13.95
C HIS A 44 -12.16 5.15 -12.66
N TYR A 45 -13.49 5.27 -12.80
CA TYR A 45 -14.47 4.76 -11.83
C TYR A 45 -14.72 3.26 -12.14
N ASP A 46 -15.28 2.41 -11.27
CA ASP A 46 -15.94 2.68 -9.98
C ASP A 46 -15.63 1.57 -8.93
N ALA A 47 -16.06 1.80 -7.69
CA ALA A 47 -15.91 0.93 -6.52
C ALA A 47 -16.82 -0.32 -6.51
N TYR A 48 -16.72 -1.15 -5.47
CA TYR A 48 -17.85 -1.30 -4.52
C TYR A 48 -17.41 -1.82 -3.14
N TYR A 49 -18.24 -1.58 -2.11
CA TYR A 49 -17.97 -1.81 -0.68
C TYR A 49 -18.45 -3.18 -0.15
N GLY A 50 -17.87 -3.64 0.97
CA GLY A 50 -18.42 -4.75 1.78
C GLY A 50 -17.72 -5.00 3.13
N THR A 51 -18.35 -4.60 4.24
CA THR A 51 -18.00 -4.91 5.66
C THR A 51 -19.25 -5.56 6.33
N ILE A 52 -19.29 -6.29 7.46
CA ILE A 52 -18.67 -6.23 8.82
C ILE A 52 -18.81 -7.64 9.51
N SER A 53 -17.98 -7.99 10.53
CA SER A 53 -18.10 -9.08 11.58
C SER A 53 -18.14 -10.56 11.12
N SER A 54 -17.35 -11.51 11.67
CA SER A 54 -17.28 -12.11 13.04
C SER A 54 -18.46 -13.09 13.36
N SER A 55 -18.30 -14.18 14.11
CA SER A 55 -17.14 -14.79 14.81
C SER A 55 -17.44 -16.24 15.30
N ASP A 56 -16.39 -17.07 15.44
CA ASP A 56 -16.24 -18.31 16.26
C ASP A 56 -17.24 -19.48 16.00
N SER A 57 -17.07 -20.71 16.50
CA SER A 57 -16.12 -21.37 17.44
C SER A 57 -15.81 -22.82 16.93
N GLU A 58 -15.19 -23.82 17.60
CA GLU A 58 -14.75 -24.11 19.00
C GLU A 58 -13.72 -25.29 18.98
N SER A 59 -13.32 -25.84 20.15
CA SER A 59 -12.58 -27.11 20.42
C SER A 59 -11.07 -27.20 20.06
N ASP A 60 -10.18 -27.81 20.88
CA ASP A 60 -10.30 -28.26 22.29
C ASP A 60 -8.90 -28.51 22.95
N GLU A 61 -8.93 -28.87 24.24
CA GLU A 61 -7.87 -29.52 25.07
C GLU A 61 -6.82 -28.69 25.85
N ASP A 62 -6.54 -29.21 27.06
CA ASP A 62 -5.39 -29.09 27.97
C ASP A 62 -4.94 -27.75 28.58
N ALA A 63 -5.56 -27.44 29.72
CA ALA A 63 -5.04 -26.55 30.75
C ALA A 63 -3.93 -27.20 31.60
N ALA A 64 -2.78 -26.53 31.75
CA ALA A 64 -1.93 -26.65 32.94
C ALA A 64 -0.95 -25.46 33.11
N LYS A 65 -0.55 -25.19 34.36
CA LYS A 65 0.60 -24.34 34.78
C LYS A 65 0.61 -22.88 34.30
N PHE A 66 0.32 -21.95 35.22
CA PHE A 66 1.43 -21.26 35.91
C PHE A 66 1.02 -20.65 37.26
N LYS A 67 1.70 -21.08 38.33
CA LYS A 67 1.71 -20.44 39.65
C LYS A 67 3.17 -20.36 40.08
N GLN A 68 3.83 -19.24 39.81
CA GLN A 68 5.01 -18.87 40.60
C GLN A 68 5.19 -17.35 40.66
N TRP A 69 6.09 -16.90 41.54
CA TRP A 69 6.06 -15.56 42.12
C TRP A 69 6.99 -14.57 41.42
N SER A 70 6.72 -13.29 41.63
CA SER A 70 7.56 -12.16 41.27
C SER A 70 8.86 -12.07 42.08
N HIS A 71 10.00 -12.08 41.38
CA HIS A 71 11.24 -11.32 41.59
C HIS A 71 11.93 -11.31 40.19
N GLN A 72 12.74 -10.35 39.74
CA GLN A 72 13.59 -9.37 40.42
C GLN A 72 13.50 -7.98 39.72
N TYR A 73 14.43 -7.05 39.99
CA TYR A 73 14.45 -5.67 39.47
C TYR A 73 15.75 -5.40 38.67
N ASN A 74 15.69 -4.34 37.86
CA ASN A 74 16.78 -3.58 37.23
C ASN A 74 17.37 -4.08 35.89
N ASP A 75 17.96 -3.10 35.21
CA ASP A 75 18.79 -3.11 34.00
C ASP A 75 18.05 -3.54 32.70
N GLU A 76 18.19 -2.89 31.54
CA GLU A 76 18.97 -1.68 31.18
C GLU A 76 18.35 -0.94 29.96
N ASP A 77 18.81 0.30 29.72
CA ASP A 77 18.89 1.05 28.44
C ASP A 77 17.70 1.41 27.50
N GLU A 78 17.96 2.44 26.67
CA GLU A 78 17.09 2.97 25.62
C GLU A 78 17.28 2.20 24.29
N SER A 79 16.23 1.59 23.75
CA SER A 79 16.21 1.09 22.37
C SER A 79 14.88 1.37 21.68
N ASP A 80 14.95 1.88 20.44
CA ASP A 80 13.81 2.32 19.62
C ASP A 80 13.38 1.16 18.70
N GLY A 81 12.25 0.51 19.03
CA GLY A 81 11.81 -0.72 18.38
C GLY A 81 11.15 -0.47 17.01
N GLY A 82 11.82 -0.88 15.94
CA GLY A 82 11.20 -1.20 14.66
C GLY A 82 10.83 -2.68 14.57
N GLU A 83 9.81 -3.01 13.80
CA GLU A 83 9.21 -4.34 13.69
C GLU A 83 9.86 -5.21 12.57
N ASP A 84 9.34 -6.43 12.39
CA ASP A 84 9.48 -7.35 11.23
C ASP A 84 10.67 -8.35 11.16
N ASP A 85 10.51 -9.47 11.89
CA ASP A 85 10.38 -10.87 11.40
C ASP A 85 11.49 -11.75 10.74
N GLU A 86 11.25 -13.07 10.93
CA GLU A 86 11.66 -14.31 10.21
C GLU A 86 12.98 -15.09 10.48
N SER A 87 12.76 -16.35 10.89
CA SER A 87 13.46 -17.63 10.54
C SER A 87 14.79 -18.07 11.20
N ASP A 88 14.64 -19.05 12.13
CA ASP A 88 15.31 -20.38 12.24
C ASP A 88 16.85 -20.57 12.17
N GLY A 89 17.41 -21.41 13.06
CA GLY A 89 18.83 -21.81 12.98
C GLY A 89 19.48 -22.55 14.17
N ASP A 90 18.86 -23.63 14.68
CA ASP A 90 19.41 -24.84 15.35
C ASP A 90 20.66 -24.87 16.29
N GLU A 91 20.50 -25.72 17.33
CA GLU A 91 21.47 -26.62 18.01
C GLU A 91 22.60 -26.16 18.98
N HIS A 92 22.44 -26.64 20.23
CA HIS A 92 23.41 -27.29 21.14
C HIS A 92 24.67 -26.55 21.70
N GLY A 93 24.88 -26.73 23.02
CA GLY A 93 26.15 -26.40 23.69
C GLY A 93 26.11 -26.35 25.23
N GLU A 94 25.91 -27.49 25.91
CA GLU A 94 26.08 -27.59 27.37
C GLU A 94 27.57 -27.61 27.76
N SER A 95 27.95 -26.98 28.88
CA SER A 95 29.00 -27.49 29.79
C SER A 95 29.04 -26.69 31.11
N ASP A 96 29.12 -27.40 32.22
CA ASP A 96 29.29 -26.88 33.57
C ASP A 96 30.76 -26.56 33.88
N THR A 97 31.01 -25.81 34.97
CA THR A 97 32.03 -26.20 35.95
C THR A 97 31.82 -25.47 37.28
N ASP A 98 31.82 -26.23 38.38
CA ASP A 98 31.73 -25.77 39.76
C ASP A 98 33.13 -25.45 40.37
N GLU A 99 33.21 -25.47 41.71
CA GLU A 99 34.33 -25.20 42.65
C GLU A 99 34.18 -23.83 43.35
N ASP A 100 33.45 -23.72 44.47
CA ASP A 100 33.60 -24.32 45.83
C ASP A 100 34.79 -23.79 46.65
N ASP A 101 34.49 -23.26 47.84
CA ASP A 101 35.34 -23.42 49.04
C ASP A 101 34.49 -23.15 50.32
N GLU A 102 34.65 -23.96 51.37
CA GLU A 102 33.77 -24.00 52.56
C GLU A 102 34.43 -23.42 53.85
N SER A 103 33.73 -23.57 54.99
CA SER A 103 34.13 -23.37 56.40
C SER A 103 33.81 -21.98 57.04
N ASP A 104 33.32 -21.88 58.28
CA ASP A 104 32.83 -22.93 59.20
C ASP A 104 31.71 -22.43 60.15
N SER A 105 31.08 -23.40 60.80
CA SER A 105 30.00 -23.43 61.81
C SER A 105 30.26 -22.61 63.10
N GLU A 106 29.32 -22.34 64.04
CA GLU A 106 28.16 -23.10 64.55
C GLU A 106 27.02 -22.23 65.21
N HIS A 107 25.87 -22.90 65.48
CA HIS A 107 24.95 -22.77 66.65
C HIS A 107 23.74 -21.77 66.74
N SER A 108 22.55 -22.38 66.60
CA SER A 108 21.28 -22.23 67.36
C SER A 108 20.35 -20.98 67.24
N ASP A 109 19.20 -21.26 66.61
CA ASP A 109 17.80 -21.11 67.09
C ASP A 109 17.11 -19.76 67.39
N ASN A 110 15.96 -19.61 66.70
CA ASN A 110 14.71 -18.92 67.10
C ASN A 110 14.74 -17.42 67.48
N HIS A 111 14.02 -16.59 66.71
CA HIS A 111 12.65 -16.13 67.08
C HIS A 111 12.14 -14.95 66.22
N SER A 112 11.14 -15.22 65.36
CA SER A 112 10.27 -14.28 64.61
C SER A 112 10.88 -13.23 63.66
N GLN A 113 10.12 -12.95 62.60
CA GLN A 113 10.33 -11.83 61.67
C GLN A 113 10.33 -10.48 62.42
N LYS A 114 11.50 -9.86 62.59
CA LYS A 114 11.61 -8.47 63.04
C LYS A 114 11.34 -7.54 61.86
N ILE A 115 10.34 -6.68 62.02
CA ILE A 115 10.14 -5.51 61.16
C ILE A 115 11.41 -4.65 61.21
N LEU A 116 12.14 -4.58 60.11
CA LEU A 116 13.28 -3.66 59.97
C LEU A 116 12.76 -2.22 59.91
N LYS A 117 12.68 -1.58 61.08
CA LYS A 117 12.65 -0.12 61.17
C LYS A 117 13.86 0.41 60.40
N ARG A 118 13.63 1.26 59.39
CA ARG A 118 14.68 2.14 58.89
C ARG A 118 15.22 2.94 60.06
N SER A 119 16.54 2.99 60.19
CA SER A 119 17.23 3.87 61.13
C SER A 119 17.13 5.31 60.64
N ASP A 120 16.74 6.23 61.53
CA ASP A 120 16.87 7.66 61.28
C ASP A 120 18.37 8.03 61.31
N GLY A 121 19.02 8.00 60.15
CA GLY A 121 20.27 8.71 59.94
C GLY A 121 19.98 10.23 59.96
N PRO A 122 20.91 11.06 60.49
CA PRO A 122 20.73 12.52 60.43
C PRO A 122 20.65 12.97 58.98
N ASP A 123 19.66 13.82 58.65
CA ASP A 123 19.51 14.40 57.31
C ASP A 123 20.61 15.44 57.08
N VAL A 124 21.77 14.97 56.63
CA VAL A 124 22.97 15.77 56.34
C VAL A 124 22.65 16.86 55.31
N LEU A 125 21.75 16.60 54.36
CA LEU A 125 21.37 17.55 53.32
C LEU A 125 20.54 18.70 53.92
N SER A 126 19.58 18.41 54.80
CA SER A 126 18.84 19.45 55.55
C SER A 126 19.72 20.21 56.56
N GLY A 127 20.88 19.66 56.93
CA GLY A 127 21.86 20.31 57.80
C GLY A 127 22.78 21.33 57.10
N LEU A 128 22.75 21.44 55.77
CA LEU A 128 23.61 22.36 55.03
C LEU A 128 23.13 23.83 55.08
N PRO A 129 24.05 24.82 55.01
CA PRO A 129 23.70 26.21 54.81
C PRO A 129 22.90 26.43 53.51
N LEU A 130 21.93 27.36 53.55
CA LEU A 130 21.03 27.64 52.43
C LEU A 130 21.79 28.03 51.14
N ASP A 131 22.91 28.73 51.24
CA ASP A 131 23.69 29.15 50.07
C ASP A 131 24.28 27.97 49.30
N ILE A 132 24.75 26.93 50.01
CA ILE A 132 25.26 25.68 49.41
C ILE A 132 24.10 24.89 48.80
N LEU A 133 22.97 24.81 49.50
CA LEU A 133 21.75 24.18 48.96
C LEU A 133 21.25 24.89 47.70
N PHE A 134 21.28 26.23 47.66
CA PHE A 134 20.87 27.00 46.50
C PHE A 134 21.81 26.82 45.31
N GLU A 135 23.11 26.62 45.52
CA GLU A 135 24.04 26.30 44.43
C GLU A 135 23.82 24.87 43.90
N ILE A 136 23.61 23.88 44.79
CA ILE A 136 23.19 22.53 44.38
C ILE A 136 21.87 22.59 43.58
N PHE A 137 20.89 23.36 44.05
CA PHE A 137 19.59 23.50 43.37
C PHE A 137 19.67 24.20 42.00
N ARG A 138 20.71 25.01 41.73
CA ARG A 138 20.93 25.61 40.40
C ARG A 138 21.43 24.60 39.36
N LEU A 139 22.07 23.51 39.80
CA LEU A 139 22.58 22.45 38.94
C LEU A 139 21.53 21.37 38.61
N LEU A 140 20.36 21.39 39.29
CA LEU A 140 19.31 20.39 39.12
C LEU A 140 18.27 20.82 38.08
N GLU A 141 17.83 19.85 37.29
CA GLU A 141 16.68 20.03 36.40
C GLU A 141 15.38 20.28 37.19
N PRO A 142 14.36 20.92 36.58
CA PRO A 142 13.06 21.17 37.21
C PRO A 142 12.38 19.93 37.80
N GLY A 143 12.58 18.74 37.19
CA GLY A 143 12.06 17.48 37.72
C GLY A 143 12.73 17.06 39.03
N GLY A 144 14.06 17.20 39.13
CA GLY A 144 14.82 16.94 40.36
C GLY A 144 14.44 17.89 41.48
N LEU A 145 14.27 19.18 41.19
CA LEU A 145 13.77 20.17 42.16
C LEU A 145 12.35 19.86 42.64
N VAL A 146 11.47 19.39 41.74
CA VAL A 146 10.12 18.95 42.11
C VAL A 146 10.15 17.69 42.96
N ALA A 147 11.07 16.76 42.71
CA ALA A 147 11.26 15.57 43.54
C ALA A 147 11.77 15.91 44.95
N LEU A 148 12.79 16.76 45.08
CA LEU A 148 13.31 17.22 46.38
C LEU A 148 12.23 17.90 47.24
N ALA A 149 11.44 18.77 46.62
CA ALA A 149 10.30 19.42 47.27
C ALA A 149 9.16 18.45 47.68
N ARG A 150 9.12 17.23 47.12
CA ARG A 150 8.12 16.20 47.47
C ARG A 150 8.58 15.27 48.60
N VAL A 151 9.88 15.00 48.71
CA VAL A 151 10.41 14.04 49.71
C VAL A 151 10.72 14.67 51.07
N ASN A 152 10.92 15.99 51.14
CA ASN A 152 11.32 16.68 52.37
C ASN A 152 10.48 17.96 52.60
N LYS A 153 9.90 18.07 53.81
CA LYS A 153 9.01 19.18 54.20
C LYS A 153 9.74 20.53 54.36
N ALA A 154 11.00 20.53 54.81
CA ALA A 154 11.81 21.74 54.89
C ALA A 154 12.16 22.24 53.47
N PHE A 155 12.59 21.35 52.57
CA PHE A 155 12.82 21.73 51.16
C PHE A 155 11.52 22.14 50.46
N PHE A 156 10.35 21.55 50.76
CA PHE A 156 9.07 22.05 50.25
C PHE A 156 8.81 23.52 50.66
N VAL A 157 9.01 23.85 51.94
CA VAL A 157 8.81 25.21 52.44
C VAL A 157 9.79 26.17 51.77
N THR A 158 11.07 25.84 51.73
CA THR A 158 12.13 26.68 51.13
C THR A 158 11.94 26.84 49.61
N LEU A 159 11.72 25.76 48.87
CA LEU A 159 11.56 25.78 47.41
C LEU A 159 10.26 26.45 46.93
N ASN A 160 9.31 26.72 47.83
CA ASN A 160 8.07 27.45 47.55
C ASN A 160 8.08 28.91 48.09
N GLN A 161 9.21 29.41 48.58
CA GLN A 161 9.40 30.84 48.91
C GLN A 161 9.66 31.70 47.67
N ASP A 162 9.61 33.03 47.84
CA ASP A 162 9.80 34.00 46.76
C ASP A 162 11.29 34.26 46.40
N ASN A 163 12.20 34.05 47.36
CA ASN A 163 13.66 34.19 47.21
C ASN A 163 14.27 33.20 46.21
N VAL A 164 13.72 31.98 46.10
CA VAL A 164 14.21 30.90 45.22
C VAL A 164 13.67 30.97 43.78
N LYS A 165 12.79 31.94 43.46
CA LYS A 165 12.29 32.16 42.09
C LYS A 165 13.38 32.24 41.00
N PRO A 166 14.57 32.82 41.24
CA PRO A 166 15.66 32.82 40.25
C PRO A 166 16.20 31.42 39.93
N ILE A 167 16.28 30.53 40.92
CA ILE A 167 16.77 29.15 40.76
C ILE A 167 15.84 28.40 39.81
N TRP A 168 14.53 28.42 40.11
CA TRP A 168 13.49 27.85 39.25
C TRP A 168 13.49 28.46 37.84
N LYS A 169 13.73 29.77 37.71
CA LYS A 169 13.80 30.44 36.40
C LYS A 169 14.94 29.84 35.56
N THR A 170 16.15 29.73 36.12
CA THR A 170 17.30 29.12 35.43
C THR A 170 17.02 27.66 35.08
N ALA A 171 16.53 26.85 36.02
CA ALA A 171 16.22 25.45 35.77
C ALA A 171 15.18 25.26 34.64
N LEU A 172 14.12 26.06 34.62
CA LEU A 172 13.10 26.03 33.55
C LEU A 172 13.69 26.44 32.19
N GLN A 173 14.56 27.46 32.15
CA GLN A 173 15.23 27.91 30.93
C GLN A 173 16.18 26.84 30.36
N ASN A 174 16.97 26.19 31.22
CA ASN A 174 17.90 25.13 30.82
C ASN A 174 17.17 23.91 30.20
N ALA A 175 16.00 23.56 30.73
CA ALA A 175 15.17 22.45 30.26
C ALA A 175 14.28 22.78 29.03
N GLU A 176 14.49 23.92 28.35
CA GLU A 176 13.61 24.45 27.29
C GLU A 176 12.12 24.63 27.69
N ILE A 177 11.81 24.70 28.99
CA ILE A 177 10.43 24.82 29.49
C ILE A 177 10.00 26.29 29.49
N MET A 178 8.73 26.54 29.18
CA MET A 178 8.14 27.88 29.29
C MET A 178 8.37 28.49 30.68
N PRO A 179 8.93 29.71 30.78
CA PRO A 179 9.08 30.42 32.06
C PRO A 179 7.74 30.56 32.80
N CYS A 180 7.76 30.43 34.13
CA CYS A 180 6.54 30.54 34.93
C CYS A 180 5.83 31.89 34.73
N PRO A 181 4.55 31.90 34.31
CA PRO A 181 3.79 33.12 34.15
C PRO A 181 3.60 33.90 35.46
N PRO A 182 3.48 35.24 35.41
CA PRO A 182 3.10 36.05 36.57
C PRO A 182 1.76 35.59 37.17
N GLY A 183 1.67 35.59 38.50
CA GLY A 183 0.46 35.17 39.24
C GLY A 183 0.35 33.65 39.49
N LEU A 184 1.18 32.81 38.88
CA LEU A 184 1.27 31.38 39.21
C LEU A 184 2.42 31.08 40.18
N LYS A 185 2.26 30.05 41.01
CA LYS A 185 3.32 29.55 41.89
C LYS A 185 4.32 28.75 41.07
N THR A 186 5.60 29.12 41.16
CA THR A 186 6.66 28.56 40.30
C THR A 186 6.88 27.06 40.50
N PHE A 187 6.82 26.56 41.74
CA PHE A 187 6.81 25.12 42.02
C PHE A 187 5.63 24.40 41.34
N ALA A 188 4.42 24.95 41.40
CA ALA A 188 3.24 24.33 40.78
C ALA A 188 3.37 24.28 39.25
N TRP A 189 3.96 25.31 38.63
CA TRP A 189 4.26 25.32 37.21
C TRP A 189 5.33 24.30 36.83
N ALA A 190 6.44 24.23 37.57
CA ALA A 190 7.48 23.23 37.34
C ALA A 190 6.96 21.79 37.54
N ASN A 191 6.14 21.56 38.57
CA ASN A 191 5.46 20.28 38.82
C ASN A 191 4.41 19.93 37.75
N LEU A 192 3.87 20.91 37.03
CA LEU A 192 3.00 20.67 35.88
C LEU A 192 3.82 20.16 34.68
N TRP A 193 4.94 20.82 34.35
CA TRP A 193 5.76 20.48 33.17
C TRP A 193 6.72 19.30 33.37
N ALA A 194 7.42 19.24 34.50
CA ALA A 194 8.48 18.26 34.80
C ALA A 194 8.21 17.42 36.06
N GLY A 195 7.03 17.54 36.67
CA GLY A 195 6.63 16.64 37.76
C GLY A 195 6.35 15.21 37.27
N PRO A 196 6.36 14.22 38.18
CA PRO A 196 6.22 12.80 37.84
C PRO A 196 4.90 12.50 37.13
N SER A 197 4.93 11.49 36.26
CA SER A 197 3.79 11.01 35.46
C SER A 197 2.75 10.25 36.29
N ILE A 198 2.08 10.99 37.19
CA ILE A 198 0.99 10.52 38.04
C ILE A 198 -0.20 11.49 37.97
N CYS A 199 -1.39 10.99 38.28
CA CYS A 199 -2.61 11.79 38.38
C CYS A 199 -2.55 12.70 39.61
N GLN A 200 -2.81 13.99 39.43
CA GLN A 200 -2.87 14.93 40.55
C GLN A 200 -4.14 14.75 41.41
N GLU A 201 -5.13 14.01 40.90
CA GLU A 201 -6.36 13.63 41.60
C GLU A 201 -6.19 12.26 42.29
N CYS A 202 -6.21 11.15 41.52
CA CYS A 202 -6.20 9.79 42.06
C CYS A 202 -4.81 9.17 42.29
N GLN A 203 -3.72 9.94 42.12
CA GLN A 203 -2.31 9.53 42.31
C GLN A 203 -1.80 8.34 41.46
N SER A 204 -2.65 7.69 40.67
CA SER A 204 -2.29 6.58 39.78
C SER A 204 -1.30 7.02 38.69
N ARG A 205 -0.40 6.11 38.27
CA ARG A 205 0.54 6.33 37.16
C ARG A 205 -0.21 6.68 35.86
N ILE A 206 0.37 7.60 35.09
CA ILE A 206 -0.13 8.09 33.81
C ILE A 206 0.94 7.82 32.74
N VAL A 207 0.53 7.41 31.54
CA VAL A 207 1.42 7.32 30.36
C VAL A 207 1.84 8.74 29.96
N PRO A 208 3.14 9.05 29.74
CA PRO A 208 3.60 10.42 29.47
C PRO A 208 2.81 11.19 28.40
N ASP A 209 2.35 10.50 27.35
CA ASP A 209 1.57 11.07 26.23
C ASP A 209 0.10 11.38 26.56
N VAL A 210 -0.43 10.95 27.71
CA VAL A 210 -1.68 11.49 28.27
C VAL A 210 -1.34 12.85 28.88
N ALA A 211 -1.14 13.80 27.95
CA ALA A 211 -0.46 15.05 28.19
C ALA A 211 -1.21 15.98 29.16
N ILE A 212 -0.43 16.89 29.73
CA ILE A 212 -0.88 18.01 30.57
C ILE A 212 -2.10 18.69 29.95
N ASP A 213 -3.22 18.74 30.68
CA ASP A 213 -4.32 19.62 30.27
C ASP A 213 -4.05 21.05 30.73
N PHE A 214 -3.44 21.82 29.84
CA PHE A 214 -3.21 23.26 30.05
C PHE A 214 -4.51 24.05 30.25
N GLY A 215 -5.66 23.58 29.75
CA GLY A 215 -6.99 24.17 29.99
C GLY A 215 -7.56 23.89 31.38
N LEU A 216 -6.90 23.02 32.16
CA LEU A 216 -7.18 22.83 33.60
C LEU A 216 -5.96 23.15 34.49
N LEU A 217 -4.80 23.39 33.89
CA LEU A 217 -3.46 23.42 34.50
C LEU A 217 -3.17 22.21 35.39
N ARG A 218 -3.58 21.01 34.94
CA ARG A 218 -3.48 19.75 35.72
C ARG A 218 -2.94 18.57 34.90
N ARG A 219 -2.40 17.56 35.60
CA ARG A 219 -2.14 16.19 35.06
C ARG A 219 -3.22 15.24 35.58
N LEU A 220 -4.02 14.69 34.67
CA LEU A 220 -5.22 13.90 35.00
C LEU A 220 -5.29 12.64 34.14
N CYS A 221 -5.61 11.50 34.75
CA CYS A 221 -5.77 10.26 34.00
C CYS A 221 -7.12 10.22 33.28
N ARG A 222 -7.25 9.38 32.25
CA ARG A 222 -8.51 9.25 31.47
C ARG A 222 -9.74 8.96 32.34
N ARG A 223 -9.58 8.21 33.45
CA ARG A 223 -10.65 7.93 34.43
C ARG A 223 -11.12 9.21 35.14
N CYS A 224 -10.20 9.99 35.71
CA CYS A 224 -10.53 11.25 36.40
C CYS A 224 -11.12 12.30 35.46
N LEU A 225 -10.64 12.39 34.21
CA LEU A 225 -11.22 13.26 33.18
C LEU A 225 -12.69 12.88 32.90
N LYS A 226 -12.99 11.61 32.61
CA LYS A 226 -14.37 11.13 32.39
C LYS A 226 -15.29 11.33 33.60
N ALA A 227 -14.76 11.20 34.82
CA ALA A 227 -15.56 11.27 36.04
C ALA A 227 -15.90 12.71 36.49
N ASN A 228 -15.12 13.72 36.10
CA ASN A 228 -15.23 15.08 36.65
C ASN A 228 -15.36 16.20 35.60
N LEU A 229 -15.20 15.91 34.30
CA LEU A 229 -15.54 16.89 33.26
C LEU A 229 -17.05 16.94 33.03
N ILE A 230 -17.59 18.14 32.87
CA ILE A 230 -18.99 18.37 32.53
C ILE A 230 -19.12 19.52 31.51
N SER A 231 -20.00 19.37 30.53
CA SER A 231 -20.44 20.48 29.67
C SER A 231 -21.56 21.31 30.34
N ALA A 232 -21.84 22.51 29.83
CA ALA A 232 -22.93 23.34 30.35
C ALA A 232 -24.32 22.65 30.22
N GLU A 233 -24.54 21.92 29.13
CA GLU A 233 -25.77 21.18 28.87
C GLU A 233 -25.95 19.98 29.83
N GLU A 234 -24.87 19.25 30.10
CA GLU A 234 -24.90 18.17 31.10
C GLU A 234 -25.08 18.72 32.53
N PHE A 235 -24.53 19.90 32.83
CA PHE A 235 -24.72 20.56 34.12
C PHE A 235 -26.18 20.96 34.33
N GLU A 236 -26.82 21.59 33.33
CA GLU A 236 -28.23 21.95 33.37
C GLU A 236 -29.15 20.72 33.56
N LYS A 237 -28.82 19.60 32.90
CA LYS A 237 -29.56 18.33 33.04
C LYS A 237 -29.35 17.63 34.39
N LYS A 238 -28.14 17.69 34.97
CA LYS A 238 -27.79 17.01 36.24
C LYS A 238 -28.11 17.85 37.48
N CYS A 239 -28.11 19.18 37.36
CA CYS A 239 -28.33 20.13 38.45
C CYS A 239 -29.47 21.11 38.08
N PRO A 240 -30.70 20.63 37.80
CA PRO A 240 -31.83 21.49 37.42
C PRO A 240 -32.09 22.57 38.49
N GLY A 241 -32.49 23.76 38.04
CA GLY A 241 -32.72 24.93 38.90
C GLY A 241 -31.46 25.70 39.32
N HIS A 242 -30.25 25.20 39.02
CA HIS A 242 -29.00 25.90 39.35
C HIS A 242 -28.60 26.90 38.26
N ASP A 243 -28.13 28.09 38.68
CA ASP A 243 -27.80 29.19 37.77
C ASP A 243 -26.52 28.92 36.95
N THR A 244 -26.72 28.43 35.72
CA THR A 244 -25.66 28.05 34.76
C THR A 244 -24.70 29.19 34.41
N LYS A 245 -25.08 30.46 34.62
CA LYS A 245 -24.22 31.63 34.36
C LYS A 245 -22.94 31.61 35.20
N ILE A 246 -22.93 30.92 36.34
CA ILE A 246 -21.76 30.79 37.21
C ILE A 246 -20.56 30.14 36.50
N LEU A 247 -20.81 29.32 35.48
CA LEU A 247 -19.78 28.66 34.68
C LEU A 247 -18.86 29.66 33.95
N ARG A 248 -19.31 30.92 33.73
CA ARG A 248 -18.45 32.03 33.26
C ARG A 248 -17.30 32.37 34.23
N PHE A 249 -17.34 31.89 35.48
CA PHE A 249 -16.32 32.10 36.52
C PHE A 249 -15.55 30.82 36.89
N VAL A 250 -15.70 29.76 36.10
CA VAL A 250 -14.97 28.48 36.22
C VAL A 250 -13.97 28.38 35.06
N PHE A 251 -12.80 27.77 35.30
CA PHE A 251 -11.81 27.53 34.26
C PHE A 251 -12.22 26.31 33.42
N HIS A 252 -11.99 26.33 32.11
CA HIS A 252 -12.48 25.30 31.20
C HIS A 252 -11.41 24.79 30.25
N THR A 253 -11.52 23.51 29.92
CA THR A 253 -10.81 22.89 28.81
C THR A 253 -11.74 22.70 27.62
N ASN A 254 -11.14 22.56 26.44
CA ASN A 254 -11.81 22.12 25.22
C ASN A 254 -11.23 20.77 24.75
N VAL A 255 -10.45 20.09 25.60
CA VAL A 255 -9.85 18.77 25.33
C VAL A 255 -10.80 17.69 25.81
N ARG A 256 -11.20 16.78 24.92
CA ARG A 256 -11.93 15.55 25.26
C ARG A 256 -10.97 14.34 25.30
N PRO A 257 -11.27 13.31 26.10
CA PRO A 257 -10.71 11.97 25.91
C PRO A 257 -10.88 11.49 24.45
N PRO A 258 -9.89 10.80 23.84
CA PRO A 258 -9.93 10.45 22.41
C PRO A 258 -11.10 9.56 21.97
N ASP A 259 -11.75 8.89 22.92
CA ASP A 259 -12.90 8.01 22.72
C ASP A 259 -14.26 8.74 22.78
N LEU A 260 -14.27 10.05 23.04
CA LEU A 260 -15.47 10.90 23.01
C LEU A 260 -15.46 11.79 21.75
N TRP A 261 -15.57 11.15 20.59
CA TRP A 261 -15.68 11.83 19.29
C TRP A 261 -16.95 12.71 19.25
N SER A 262 -16.74 14.00 19.00
CA SER A 262 -17.83 14.99 18.90
C SER A 262 -17.32 16.22 18.18
N HIS A 263 -18.04 16.66 17.14
CA HIS A 263 -17.61 17.76 16.26
C HIS A 263 -17.75 19.16 16.90
N THR A 264 -18.34 19.27 18.09
CA THR A 264 -18.54 20.55 18.78
C THR A 264 -17.41 20.83 19.77
N ARG A 265 -16.75 22.00 19.63
CA ARG A 265 -15.73 22.54 20.56
C ARG A 265 -16.37 23.03 21.88
N THR A 266 -17.13 22.18 22.56
CA THR A 266 -17.80 22.54 23.82
C THR A 266 -16.79 22.86 24.92
N ARG A 267 -17.07 23.89 25.72
CA ARG A 267 -16.33 24.18 26.96
C ARG A 267 -16.69 23.12 27.99
N LEU A 268 -15.67 22.47 28.55
CA LEU A 268 -15.80 21.45 29.60
C LEU A 268 -15.18 21.97 30.89
N PHE A 269 -15.97 21.92 31.96
CA PHE A 269 -15.64 22.46 33.28
C PHE A 269 -15.24 21.32 34.21
N TRP A 270 -14.27 21.56 35.09
CA TRP A 270 -13.88 20.61 36.14
C TRP A 270 -14.87 20.73 37.30
N MET A 271 -15.62 19.66 37.59
CA MET A 271 -16.72 19.69 38.57
C MET A 271 -16.28 20.21 39.96
N PRO A 272 -15.15 19.81 40.55
CA PRO A 272 -14.64 20.42 41.79
C PRO A 272 -14.40 21.95 41.70
N ASP A 273 -14.03 22.48 40.53
CA ASP A 273 -13.90 23.94 40.33
C ASP A 273 -15.27 24.62 40.17
N VAL A 274 -16.31 23.92 39.68
CA VAL A 274 -17.71 24.39 39.65
C VAL A 274 -18.26 24.48 41.08
N VAL A 275 -18.15 23.40 41.85
CA VAL A 275 -18.59 23.32 43.26
C VAL A 275 -17.87 24.37 44.12
N TYR A 276 -16.57 24.60 43.91
CA TYR A 276 -15.84 25.67 44.60
C TYR A 276 -16.46 27.07 44.38
N VAL A 277 -16.87 27.39 43.14
CA VAL A 277 -17.46 28.71 42.84
C VAL A 277 -18.89 28.82 43.36
N TYR A 278 -19.70 27.75 43.32
CA TYR A 278 -21.01 27.71 44.00
C TYR A 278 -20.88 27.91 45.51
N LYS A 279 -19.96 27.19 46.15
CA LYS A 279 -19.69 27.35 47.60
C LYS A 279 -19.26 28.78 47.93
N LYS A 280 -18.42 29.41 47.11
CA LYS A 280 -18.07 30.83 47.30
C LYS A 280 -19.27 31.76 47.16
N ARG A 281 -20.15 31.54 46.18
CA ARG A 281 -21.42 32.29 46.04
C ARG A 281 -22.29 32.15 47.29
N TRP A 282 -22.43 30.93 47.81
CA TRP A 282 -23.19 30.65 49.04
C TRP A 282 -22.58 31.32 50.28
N GLU A 283 -21.25 31.25 50.45
CA GLU A 283 -20.53 31.92 51.54
C GLU A 283 -20.73 33.46 51.57
N PHE A 284 -20.92 34.11 50.41
CA PHE A 284 -21.28 35.53 50.35
C PHE A 284 -22.76 35.78 50.66
N LEU A 285 -23.67 34.99 50.09
CA LEU A 285 -25.14 35.17 50.23
C LEU A 285 -25.68 34.80 51.62
N CYS A 286 -25.01 33.89 52.33
CA CYS A 286 -25.36 33.52 53.72
C CYS A 286 -24.54 34.29 54.77
N SER A 287 -23.84 35.34 54.36
CA SER A 287 -22.99 36.14 55.26
C SER A 287 -23.82 37.14 56.08
N PRO A 288 -23.44 37.50 57.34
CA PRO A 288 -24.24 38.39 58.20
C PRO A 288 -24.37 39.86 57.74
N TRP A 289 -23.77 40.23 56.61
CA TRP A 289 -23.80 41.59 56.06
C TRP A 289 -25.18 41.96 55.46
N PRO A 290 -25.51 43.25 55.32
CA PRO A 290 -26.62 43.71 54.50
C PRO A 290 -26.57 43.13 53.08
N MET A 291 -27.73 42.79 52.51
CA MET A 291 -27.84 42.13 51.20
C MET A 291 -27.15 42.91 50.06
N GLN A 292 -27.12 44.25 50.14
CA GLN A 292 -26.41 45.10 49.18
C GLN A 292 -24.88 44.89 49.21
N ASP A 293 -24.31 44.68 50.39
CA ASP A 293 -22.87 44.50 50.59
C ASP A 293 -22.45 43.07 50.17
N GLN A 294 -23.27 42.07 50.47
CA GLN A 294 -23.11 40.70 49.97
C GLN A 294 -23.04 40.66 48.43
N LEU A 295 -23.99 41.33 47.76
CA LEU A 295 -24.03 41.43 46.29
C LEU A 295 -22.82 42.19 45.74
N THR A 296 -22.39 43.26 46.42
CA THR A 296 -21.23 44.06 46.02
C THR A 296 -19.93 43.27 46.11
N GLU A 297 -19.70 42.50 47.18
CA GLU A 297 -18.52 41.61 47.27
C GLU A 297 -18.58 40.43 46.30
N TRP A 298 -19.76 39.84 46.05
CA TRP A 298 -19.90 38.83 45.00
C TRP A 298 -19.54 39.38 43.61
N LEU A 299 -19.98 40.60 43.27
CA LEU A 299 -19.60 41.26 42.01
C LEU A 299 -18.11 41.62 41.96
N SER A 300 -17.52 42.01 43.10
CA SER A 300 -16.07 42.27 43.23
C SER A 300 -15.26 40.98 43.02
N PHE A 301 -15.76 39.84 43.52
CA PHE A 301 -15.18 38.51 43.30
C PHE A 301 -15.30 38.08 41.84
N CYS A 302 -16.50 38.16 41.24
CA CYS A 302 -16.76 37.83 39.84
C CYS A 302 -15.87 38.63 38.88
N THR A 303 -15.68 39.93 39.13
CA THR A 303 -14.81 40.80 38.35
C THR A 303 -13.34 40.36 38.43
N ARG A 304 -12.81 40.20 39.65
CA ARG A 304 -11.43 39.73 39.88
C ARG A 304 -11.19 38.34 39.28
N ARG A 305 -12.16 37.42 39.42
CA ARG A 305 -12.13 36.05 38.89
C ARG A 305 -12.15 36.03 37.35
N SER A 306 -12.98 36.86 36.71
CA SER A 306 -13.05 36.99 35.25
C SER A 306 -11.71 37.45 34.65
N VAL A 307 -11.09 38.50 35.21
CA VAL A 307 -9.76 38.98 34.78
C VAL A 307 -8.70 37.89 34.94
N PHE A 308 -8.70 37.20 36.09
CA PHE A 308 -7.77 36.09 36.34
C PHE A 308 -7.95 34.94 35.33
N LEU A 309 -9.19 34.54 35.02
CA LEU A 309 -9.46 33.50 34.04
C LEU A 309 -9.04 33.89 32.62
N LYS A 310 -9.27 35.13 32.20
CA LYS A 310 -8.76 35.65 30.91
C LYS A 310 -7.22 35.51 30.82
N SER A 311 -6.51 35.76 31.92
CA SER A 311 -5.04 35.55 31.96
C SER A 311 -4.65 34.06 31.92
N LEU A 312 -5.37 33.18 32.64
CA LEU A 312 -5.13 31.73 32.60
C LEU A 312 -5.41 31.12 31.23
N ILE A 313 -6.44 31.57 30.50
CA ILE A 313 -6.73 31.11 29.13
C ILE A 313 -5.55 31.46 28.20
N LYS A 314 -5.04 32.70 28.26
CA LYS A 314 -3.88 33.13 27.46
C LYS A 314 -2.61 32.34 27.84
N ILE A 315 -2.39 32.05 29.12
CA ILE A 315 -1.32 31.17 29.59
C ILE A 315 -1.47 29.76 28.98
N ALA A 316 -2.66 29.17 29.06
CA ALA A 316 -2.94 27.83 28.55
C ALA A 316 -2.75 27.71 27.02
N GLN A 317 -3.23 28.69 26.26
CA GLN A 317 -3.01 28.79 24.82
C GLN A 317 -1.51 28.86 24.49
N THR A 318 -0.76 29.73 25.16
CA THR A 318 0.67 29.91 24.90
C THR A 318 1.47 28.67 25.29
N ALA A 319 1.13 28.04 26.43
CA ALA A 319 1.74 26.79 26.90
C ALA A 319 1.49 25.61 25.96
N ARG A 320 0.25 25.46 25.45
CA ARG A 320 -0.09 24.45 24.44
C ARG A 320 0.68 24.69 23.13
N LYS A 321 0.79 25.95 22.67
CA LYS A 321 1.63 26.32 21.51
C LYS A 321 3.12 26.03 21.75
N TRP A 322 3.64 26.22 22.97
CA TRP A 322 5.03 25.88 23.32
C TRP A 322 5.28 24.37 23.30
N ALA A 323 4.43 23.59 23.98
CA ALA A 323 4.53 22.13 24.05
C ALA A 323 4.47 21.48 22.65
N ALA A 324 3.59 21.96 21.77
CA ALA A 324 3.49 21.47 20.39
C ALA A 324 4.68 21.86 19.50
N ASN A 325 5.41 22.93 19.82
CA ASN A 325 6.49 23.46 18.99
C ASN A 325 7.89 23.01 19.41
N ALA A 326 8.15 22.70 20.68
CA ALA A 326 9.47 22.25 21.11
C ALA A 326 9.94 20.94 20.43
N PRO A 327 9.11 19.87 20.33
CA PRO A 327 9.47 18.67 19.56
C PRO A 327 9.69 18.95 18.07
N LYS A 328 8.86 19.83 17.47
CA LYS A 328 9.00 20.25 16.06
C LYS A 328 10.34 20.95 15.82
N LYS A 329 10.75 21.87 16.71
CA LYS A 329 12.06 22.55 16.65
C LYS A 329 13.21 21.55 16.73
N ARG A 330 13.19 20.61 17.70
CA ARG A 330 14.23 19.59 17.85
C ARG A 330 14.29 18.64 16.64
N ARG A 331 13.15 18.21 16.07
CA ARG A 331 13.09 17.42 14.83
C ARG A 331 13.63 18.21 13.62
N ALA A 332 13.31 19.49 13.51
CA ALA A 332 13.82 20.36 12.45
C ALA A 332 15.34 20.57 12.54
N ALA A 333 15.88 20.80 13.74
CA ALA A 333 17.33 20.92 13.97
C ALA A 333 18.08 19.63 13.64
N ARG A 334 17.60 18.47 14.13
CA ARG A 334 18.15 17.15 13.77
C ARG A 334 18.11 16.90 12.25
N ARG A 335 17.01 17.28 11.57
CA ARG A 335 16.90 17.20 10.09
C ARG A 335 17.94 18.10 9.40
N ARG A 336 18.13 19.33 9.88
CA ARG A 336 19.08 20.28 9.27
C ARG A 336 20.52 19.76 9.37
N MET A 337 20.94 19.25 10.53
CA MET A 337 22.28 18.67 10.71
C MET A 337 22.51 17.43 9.83
N ARG A 338 21.50 16.57 9.62
CA ARG A 338 21.61 15.44 8.68
C ARG A 338 21.74 15.88 7.23
N GLU A 339 20.97 16.90 6.83
CA GLU A 339 21.04 17.46 5.47
C GLU A 339 22.39 18.16 5.22
N GLU A 340 22.93 18.88 6.22
CA GLU A 340 24.27 19.47 6.22
C GLU A 340 25.36 18.40 6.11
N ARG A 341 25.25 17.30 6.87
CA ARG A 341 26.16 16.13 6.83
C ARG A 341 26.11 15.43 5.47
N TYR A 342 24.92 15.11 4.97
CA TYR A 342 24.74 14.46 3.67
C TYR A 342 25.35 15.29 2.53
N LYS A 343 25.14 16.61 2.52
CA LYS A 343 25.70 17.50 1.49
C LYS A 343 27.23 17.59 1.53
N GLU A 344 27.86 17.44 2.70
CA GLU A 344 29.32 17.35 2.79
C GLU A 344 29.84 15.99 2.28
N ILE A 345 29.13 14.89 2.59
CA ILE A 345 29.44 13.55 2.07
C ILE A 345 29.32 13.52 0.54
N GLU A 346 28.26 14.10 -0.01
CA GLU A 346 28.02 14.25 -1.46
C GLU A 346 29.17 15.02 -2.14
N ARG A 347 29.60 16.17 -1.59
CA ARG A 347 30.77 16.92 -2.10
C ARG A 347 32.04 16.06 -2.11
N ARG A 348 32.27 15.27 -1.06
CA ARG A 348 33.50 14.46 -0.92
C ARG A 348 33.52 13.29 -1.90
N PHE A 349 32.40 12.60 -2.13
CA PHE A 349 32.30 11.61 -3.20
C PHE A 349 32.42 12.24 -4.60
N VAL A 350 31.84 13.43 -4.83
CA VAL A 350 32.03 14.16 -6.10
C VAL A 350 33.49 14.58 -6.31
N ALA A 351 34.21 14.96 -5.24
CA ALA A 351 35.65 15.25 -5.30
C ALA A 351 36.52 14.00 -5.56
N LEU A 352 35.99 12.79 -5.34
CA LEU A 352 36.61 11.52 -5.73
C LEU A 352 36.30 11.10 -7.19
N GLY A 353 35.45 11.84 -7.91
CA GLY A 353 35.13 11.63 -9.32
C GLY A 353 33.75 11.01 -9.61
N TYR A 354 32.96 10.70 -8.59
CA TYR A 354 31.58 10.23 -8.76
C TYR A 354 30.62 11.39 -9.09
N ILE A 355 29.42 11.08 -9.59
CA ILE A 355 28.36 12.10 -9.78
C ILE A 355 27.33 12.04 -8.63
N PRO A 356 26.57 13.12 -8.34
CA PRO A 356 25.60 13.11 -7.25
C PRO A 356 24.58 11.96 -7.30
N ASN A 357 24.19 11.52 -8.51
CA ASN A 357 23.28 10.39 -8.68
C ASN A 357 23.82 9.08 -8.09
N ASP A 358 25.15 8.89 -8.08
CA ASP A 358 25.81 7.70 -7.52
C ASP A 358 25.75 7.70 -5.98
N VAL A 359 25.46 8.87 -5.39
CA VAL A 359 25.44 9.11 -3.93
C VAL A 359 24.02 9.25 -3.38
N ILE A 360 23.04 9.61 -4.21
CA ILE A 360 21.63 9.77 -3.81
C ILE A 360 21.06 8.57 -3.02
N PRO A 361 21.33 7.29 -3.38
CA PRO A 361 20.85 6.14 -2.60
C PRO A 361 21.32 6.15 -1.14
N LEU A 362 22.51 6.68 -0.86
CA LEU A 362 23.09 6.74 0.48
C LEU A 362 22.29 7.63 1.45
N ARG A 363 21.40 8.50 0.95
CA ARG A 363 20.62 9.45 1.76
C ARG A 363 19.71 8.75 2.79
N GLY A 364 19.38 7.47 2.59
CA GLY A 364 18.62 6.63 3.52
C GLY A 364 19.47 5.80 4.51
N CYS A 365 20.79 5.72 4.34
CA CYS A 365 21.62 4.78 5.07
C CYS A 365 21.89 5.21 6.53
N ARG A 366 21.95 4.24 7.45
CA ARG A 366 22.07 4.48 8.91
C ARG A 366 23.33 5.26 9.31
N GLY A 367 24.50 4.96 8.71
CA GLY A 367 25.75 5.71 8.95
C GLY A 367 25.78 7.13 8.37
N ILE A 368 24.86 7.43 7.46
CA ILE A 368 24.71 8.74 6.81
C ILE A 368 23.68 9.61 7.54
N LEU A 369 22.60 9.00 8.04
CA LEU A 369 21.51 9.64 8.79
C LEU A 369 21.87 10.05 10.24
N VAL A 370 23.15 10.28 10.54
CA VAL A 370 23.61 10.72 11.86
C VAL A 370 23.47 12.24 12.01
N SER A 371 22.81 12.72 13.07
CA SER A 371 22.65 14.17 13.32
C SER A 371 23.84 14.79 14.05
N SER A 372 25.05 14.60 13.52
CA SER A 372 26.30 15.18 14.01
C SER A 372 27.20 15.63 12.85
N PRO A 373 28.11 16.61 13.05
CA PRO A 373 29.06 17.04 12.02
C PRO A 373 29.92 15.87 11.49
N LEU A 374 30.34 15.98 10.23
CA LEU A 374 31.35 15.08 9.67
C LEU A 374 32.73 15.53 10.15
N THR A 375 33.44 14.65 10.84
CA THR A 375 34.87 14.80 11.19
C THR A 375 35.70 13.88 10.30
N GLU A 376 36.98 14.17 10.08
CA GLU A 376 37.84 13.34 9.20
C GLU A 376 37.87 11.86 9.62
N TYR A 377 37.92 11.57 10.92
CA TYR A 377 37.83 10.20 11.44
C TYR A 377 36.50 9.50 11.08
N THR A 378 35.38 10.23 11.15
CA THR A 378 34.08 9.67 10.70
C THR A 378 33.93 9.66 9.18
N TRP A 379 34.67 10.50 8.45
CA TRP A 379 34.72 10.46 6.99
C TRP A 379 35.44 9.21 6.48
N SER A 380 36.60 8.84 7.05
CA SER A 380 37.28 7.58 6.69
C SER A 380 36.34 6.38 6.81
N ARG A 381 35.66 6.25 7.96
CA ARG A 381 34.68 5.17 8.16
C ARG A 381 33.52 5.20 7.17
N VAL A 382 32.98 6.38 6.85
CA VAL A 382 31.91 6.53 5.84
C VAL A 382 32.41 6.18 4.44
N LEU A 383 33.67 6.49 4.11
CA LEU A 383 34.27 6.11 2.84
C LEU A 383 34.47 4.59 2.77
N ASP A 384 35.05 3.98 3.79
CA ASP A 384 35.30 2.53 3.85
C ASP A 384 34.00 1.71 3.80
N GLU A 385 32.94 2.18 4.48
CA GLU A 385 31.62 1.52 4.56
C GLU A 385 30.77 1.70 3.29
N TYR A 386 30.81 2.87 2.65
CA TYR A 386 29.87 3.21 1.56
C TYR A 386 30.50 3.35 0.16
N LEU A 387 31.83 3.34 0.01
CA LEU A 387 32.48 3.36 -1.31
C LEU A 387 32.03 2.19 -2.22
N PRO A 388 31.88 0.93 -1.74
CA PRO A 388 31.38 -0.17 -2.58
C PRO A 388 29.99 0.15 -3.17
N HIS A 389 29.06 0.64 -2.34
CA HIS A 389 27.70 0.98 -2.78
C HIS A 389 27.66 2.12 -3.82
N VAL A 390 28.60 3.07 -3.75
CA VAL A 390 28.72 4.16 -4.75
C VAL A 390 29.35 3.63 -6.06
N VAL A 391 30.26 2.66 -5.99
CA VAL A 391 30.80 1.96 -7.17
C VAL A 391 29.70 1.14 -7.84
N ASP A 392 28.95 0.33 -7.09
CA ASP A 392 27.85 -0.50 -7.58
C ASP A 392 26.80 0.36 -8.32
N GLU A 393 26.38 1.49 -7.74
CA GLU A 393 25.41 2.40 -8.37
C GLU A 393 26.00 3.11 -9.60
N ALA A 394 27.29 3.47 -9.59
CA ALA A 394 27.96 4.06 -10.74
C ALA A 394 28.08 3.08 -11.92
N GLU A 395 28.35 1.80 -11.65
CA GLU A 395 28.32 0.73 -12.66
C GLU A 395 26.90 0.46 -13.15
N ARG A 396 25.92 0.36 -12.23
CA ARG A 396 24.50 0.19 -12.57
C ARG A 396 24.01 1.32 -13.46
N ARG A 397 24.39 2.57 -13.21
CA ARG A 397 24.11 3.74 -14.06
C ARG A 397 24.71 3.59 -15.47
N ILE A 398 25.93 3.06 -15.59
CA ILE A 398 26.59 2.87 -16.89
C ILE A 398 25.84 1.82 -17.72
N GLU A 399 25.45 0.70 -17.10
CA GLU A 399 24.67 -0.34 -17.79
C GLU A 399 23.24 0.14 -18.12
N ASP A 400 22.58 0.86 -17.21
CA ASP A 400 21.30 1.56 -17.46
C ASP A 400 21.38 2.46 -18.70
N ALA A 401 22.44 3.26 -18.82
CA ALA A 401 22.65 4.18 -19.94
C ALA A 401 22.94 3.44 -21.26
N LYS A 402 23.73 2.35 -21.19
CA LYS A 402 24.02 1.45 -22.31
C LYS A 402 22.77 0.73 -22.80
N GLN A 403 21.91 0.23 -21.91
CA GLN A 403 20.65 -0.39 -22.27
C GLN A 403 19.69 0.62 -22.92
N LYS A 404 19.50 1.81 -22.31
CA LYS A 404 18.67 2.89 -22.90
C LYS A 404 19.15 3.31 -24.29
N LEU A 405 20.46 3.27 -24.56
CA LEU A 405 21.02 3.50 -25.90
C LEU A 405 20.70 2.34 -26.88
N ILE A 406 20.83 1.09 -26.43
CA ILE A 406 20.47 -0.11 -27.21
C ILE A 406 18.97 -0.10 -27.55
N ASP A 407 18.10 0.23 -26.60
CA ASP A 407 16.64 0.33 -26.79
C ASP A 407 16.30 1.43 -27.79
N SER A 408 16.89 2.63 -27.62
CA SER A 408 16.73 3.75 -28.55
C SER A 408 17.19 3.40 -29.97
N ARG A 409 18.33 2.72 -30.13
CA ARG A 409 18.80 2.24 -31.45
C ARG A 409 17.89 1.15 -32.02
N SER A 410 17.36 0.25 -31.19
CA SER A 410 16.42 -0.81 -31.61
C SER A 410 15.06 -0.25 -32.04
N TRP A 411 14.58 0.82 -31.40
CA TRP A 411 13.41 1.59 -31.82
C TRP A 411 13.65 2.30 -33.16
N ASN A 412 14.80 2.96 -33.33
CA ASN A 412 15.17 3.61 -34.59
C ASN A 412 15.33 2.59 -35.74
N PHE A 413 15.89 1.40 -35.47
CA PHE A 413 15.92 0.28 -36.41
C PHE A 413 14.50 -0.18 -36.79
N THR A 414 13.62 -0.38 -35.81
CA THR A 414 12.23 -0.80 -36.03
C THR A 414 11.49 0.21 -36.92
N ARG A 415 11.61 1.51 -36.66
CA ARG A 415 11.03 2.57 -37.50
C ARG A 415 11.59 2.54 -38.94
N ALA A 416 12.90 2.34 -39.11
CA ALA A 416 13.51 2.23 -40.44
C ALA A 416 13.02 0.99 -41.21
N TYR A 417 12.85 -0.14 -40.53
CA TYR A 417 12.34 -1.39 -41.12
C TYR A 417 10.85 -1.30 -41.47
N THR A 418 10.02 -0.69 -40.62
CA THR A 418 8.61 -0.41 -40.95
C THR A 418 8.51 0.52 -42.16
N ASN A 419 9.32 1.59 -42.22
CA ASN A 419 9.38 2.47 -43.39
C ASN A 419 9.81 1.73 -44.67
N PHE A 420 10.73 0.76 -44.56
CA PHE A 420 11.10 -0.12 -45.68
C PHE A 420 9.90 -0.93 -46.19
N ILE A 421 9.12 -1.57 -45.30
CA ILE A 421 7.91 -2.34 -45.67
C ILE A 421 6.84 -1.43 -46.27
N MET A 422 6.52 -0.29 -45.63
CA MET A 422 5.60 0.73 -46.17
C MET A 422 6.02 1.18 -47.57
N GLY A 423 7.32 1.34 -47.81
CA GLY A 423 7.88 1.70 -49.12
C GLY A 423 7.88 0.57 -50.16
N LEU A 424 7.67 -0.70 -49.78
CA LEU A 424 7.38 -1.78 -50.73
C LEU A 424 5.90 -1.75 -51.15
N VAL A 425 4.99 -1.57 -50.19
CA VAL A 425 3.54 -1.44 -50.42
C VAL A 425 3.24 -0.23 -51.31
N ALA A 426 3.81 0.94 -50.99
CA ALA A 426 3.63 2.17 -51.76
C ALA A 426 4.18 2.10 -53.21
N LYS A 427 5.05 1.11 -53.51
CA LYS A 427 5.56 0.83 -54.86
C LYS A 427 4.80 -0.29 -55.58
N GLY A 428 3.76 -0.86 -54.96
CA GLY A 428 3.01 -2.01 -55.48
C GLY A 428 3.82 -3.30 -55.58
N ILE A 429 4.95 -3.41 -54.87
CA ILE A 429 5.83 -4.59 -54.89
C ILE A 429 5.21 -5.74 -54.06
N ILE A 430 4.49 -5.37 -52.99
CA ILE A 430 3.69 -6.29 -52.16
C ILE A 430 2.32 -5.64 -51.90
N GLN A 431 1.31 -6.47 -51.64
CA GLN A 431 -0.02 -6.05 -51.18
C GLN A 431 -0.03 -5.87 -49.66
N PHE A 432 -1.10 -5.26 -49.12
CA PHE A 432 -1.21 -5.00 -47.67
C PHE A 432 -1.24 -6.31 -46.86
N ASP A 433 -2.05 -7.30 -47.27
CA ASP A 433 -2.18 -8.64 -46.67
C ASP A 433 -0.88 -9.47 -46.68
N GLN A 434 0.12 -9.05 -47.46
CA GLN A 434 1.43 -9.71 -47.58
C GLN A 434 2.47 -9.20 -46.57
N TRP A 435 2.24 -8.08 -45.87
CA TRP A 435 3.23 -7.61 -44.87
C TRP A 435 3.47 -8.60 -43.70
N PRO A 436 2.48 -9.36 -43.19
CA PRO A 436 2.70 -10.40 -42.19
C PRO A 436 3.62 -11.55 -42.63
N GLN A 437 3.93 -11.65 -43.92
CA GLN A 437 4.89 -12.62 -44.43
C GLN A 437 6.35 -12.18 -44.19
N PHE A 438 6.61 -11.00 -43.62
CA PHE A 438 7.94 -10.49 -43.33
C PHE A 438 8.35 -10.81 -41.88
N PRO A 439 9.63 -11.06 -41.58
CA PRO A 439 10.10 -11.26 -40.21
C PRO A 439 9.80 -10.03 -39.35
N SER A 440 9.63 -10.21 -38.04
CA SER A 440 9.49 -9.09 -37.10
C SER A 440 10.77 -8.24 -37.04
N SER A 441 10.70 -7.02 -36.50
CA SER A 441 11.94 -6.27 -36.19
C SER A 441 12.78 -7.04 -35.16
N SER A 442 12.14 -7.68 -34.17
CA SER A 442 12.76 -8.56 -33.17
C SER A 442 13.54 -9.74 -33.78
N ASP A 443 13.09 -10.31 -34.91
CA ASP A 443 13.80 -11.38 -35.63
C ASP A 443 15.07 -10.88 -36.35
N LEU A 444 15.15 -9.58 -36.65
CA LEU A 444 16.22 -8.96 -37.43
C LEU A 444 17.19 -8.14 -36.58
N VAL A 445 16.78 -7.68 -35.39
CA VAL A 445 17.57 -6.86 -34.46
C VAL A 445 18.91 -7.52 -34.09
N ALA A 446 18.91 -8.86 -33.98
CA ALA A 446 20.07 -9.68 -33.64
C ALA A 446 20.90 -10.14 -34.87
N VAL A 447 20.55 -9.70 -36.08
CA VAL A 447 21.15 -10.16 -37.34
C VAL A 447 22.20 -9.17 -37.84
N LYS A 448 23.31 -9.66 -38.40
CA LYS A 448 24.30 -8.79 -39.06
C LYS A 448 23.75 -8.30 -40.41
N PRO A 449 23.88 -7.00 -40.75
CA PRO A 449 24.72 -6.00 -40.08
C PRO A 449 24.07 -5.29 -38.87
N PHE A 450 22.74 -5.28 -38.75
CA PHE A 450 21.99 -4.43 -37.80
C PHE A 450 22.47 -4.56 -36.34
N VAL A 451 22.71 -5.78 -35.86
CA VAL A 451 23.19 -6.03 -34.49
C VAL A 451 24.52 -5.33 -34.16
N SER A 452 25.40 -5.14 -35.16
CA SER A 452 26.66 -4.41 -35.00
C SER A 452 26.48 -2.90 -34.89
N PHE A 453 25.41 -2.35 -35.48
CA PHE A 453 25.07 -0.93 -35.37
C PHE A 453 24.36 -0.63 -34.05
N ILE A 454 23.46 -1.52 -33.61
CA ILE A 454 22.75 -1.35 -32.32
C ILE A 454 23.75 -1.38 -31.15
N ASN A 455 24.67 -2.35 -31.16
CA ASN A 455 25.72 -2.52 -30.15
C ASN A 455 27.02 -1.75 -30.47
N ALA A 456 26.96 -0.72 -31.32
CA ALA A 456 28.13 0.14 -31.58
C ALA A 456 28.55 0.92 -30.32
N PRO A 457 29.79 1.41 -30.22
CA PRO A 457 30.21 2.32 -29.14
C PRO A 457 29.31 3.58 -29.03
N PRO A 458 29.18 4.21 -27.84
CA PRO A 458 28.26 5.35 -27.64
C PRO A 458 28.61 6.61 -28.44
N ASP A 459 29.89 6.81 -28.74
CA ASP A 459 30.44 7.88 -29.58
C ASP A 459 30.10 7.73 -31.07
N VAL A 460 29.69 6.52 -31.51
CA VAL A 460 29.27 6.28 -32.89
C VAL A 460 27.81 6.70 -33.08
N ALA A 461 27.63 7.76 -33.86
CA ALA A 461 26.31 8.14 -34.39
C ALA A 461 25.80 7.05 -35.35
N VAL A 462 24.60 6.53 -35.06
CA VAL A 462 23.99 5.41 -35.80
C VAL A 462 22.69 5.89 -36.44
N ASP A 463 22.67 5.96 -37.77
CA ASP A 463 21.46 6.23 -38.55
C ASP A 463 21.12 5.03 -39.43
N PHE A 464 19.95 4.44 -39.21
CA PHE A 464 19.45 3.34 -40.05
C PHE A 464 18.91 3.81 -41.41
N GLY A 465 18.77 5.13 -41.63
CA GLY A 465 18.42 5.74 -42.91
C GLY A 465 19.43 5.48 -44.03
N HIS A 466 20.66 5.07 -43.72
CA HIS A 466 21.66 4.71 -44.73
C HIS A 466 21.39 3.34 -45.40
N PHE A 467 20.50 2.51 -44.84
CA PHE A 467 20.19 1.18 -45.41
C PHE A 467 19.18 1.31 -46.55
N THR A 468 19.56 0.83 -47.74
CA THR A 468 18.69 0.88 -48.92
C THR A 468 17.62 -0.22 -48.88
N HIS A 469 16.61 -0.10 -49.74
CA HIS A 469 15.65 -1.19 -49.95
C HIS A 469 16.32 -2.51 -50.38
N ASP A 470 17.45 -2.49 -51.09
CA ASP A 470 18.18 -3.72 -51.43
C ASP A 470 18.80 -4.34 -50.17
N ASP A 471 19.43 -3.54 -49.31
CA ASP A 471 20.06 -4.04 -48.08
C ASP A 471 19.07 -4.76 -47.16
N PHE A 472 17.91 -4.16 -46.92
CA PHE A 472 16.83 -4.80 -46.17
C PHE A 472 16.30 -6.05 -46.89
N SER A 473 16.02 -5.97 -48.20
CA SER A 473 15.51 -7.12 -48.98
C SER A 473 16.48 -8.30 -48.97
N ARG A 474 17.78 -8.02 -49.08
CA ARG A 474 18.88 -8.99 -49.10
C ARG A 474 19.03 -9.70 -47.74
N VAL A 475 18.91 -8.95 -46.63
CA VAL A 475 18.91 -9.54 -45.27
C VAL A 475 17.63 -10.34 -45.02
N VAL A 476 16.45 -9.83 -45.36
CA VAL A 476 15.16 -10.55 -45.23
C VAL A 476 15.16 -11.84 -46.04
N ALA A 477 15.63 -11.83 -47.28
CA ALA A 477 15.71 -13.03 -48.12
C ALA A 477 16.71 -14.06 -47.57
N ALA A 478 17.87 -13.62 -47.06
CA ALA A 478 18.83 -14.50 -46.41
C ALA A 478 18.28 -15.10 -45.10
N TRP A 479 17.52 -14.32 -44.33
CA TRP A 479 16.85 -14.78 -43.12
C TRP A 479 15.77 -15.81 -43.44
N LYS A 480 14.87 -15.52 -44.39
CA LYS A 480 13.78 -16.42 -44.82
C LYS A 480 14.35 -17.76 -45.29
N ARG A 481 15.43 -17.74 -46.07
CA ARG A 481 16.13 -18.96 -46.53
C ARG A 481 16.70 -19.78 -45.36
N ARG A 482 17.33 -19.13 -44.37
CA ARG A 482 17.83 -19.84 -43.17
C ARG A 482 16.68 -20.48 -42.38
N ARG A 483 15.60 -19.73 -42.14
CA ARG A 483 14.41 -20.24 -41.43
C ARG A 483 13.79 -21.44 -42.18
N ALA A 484 13.62 -21.34 -43.49
CA ALA A 484 13.11 -22.43 -44.32
C ALA A 484 13.99 -23.69 -44.26
N ASN A 485 15.32 -23.54 -44.39
CA ASN A 485 16.26 -24.66 -44.29
C ASN A 485 16.14 -25.39 -42.94
N THR A 486 16.09 -24.66 -41.82
CA THR A 486 15.94 -25.25 -40.48
C THR A 486 14.62 -26.02 -40.31
N LEU A 487 13.54 -25.61 -40.99
CA LEU A 487 12.27 -26.35 -40.99
C LEU A 487 12.33 -27.60 -41.89
N ILE A 488 12.96 -27.48 -43.06
CA ILE A 488 13.21 -28.57 -44.00
C ILE A 488 14.06 -29.68 -43.35
N GLU A 489 15.08 -29.31 -42.56
CA GLU A 489 15.91 -30.24 -41.78
C GLU A 489 15.11 -31.03 -40.72
N MET A 490 13.95 -30.53 -40.28
CA MET A 490 13.04 -31.22 -39.36
C MET A 490 12.00 -32.09 -40.07
N LEU A 491 11.85 -32.01 -41.40
CA LEU A 491 10.86 -32.80 -42.14
C LEU A 491 11.22 -34.29 -42.16
N PRO A 492 10.27 -35.21 -41.88
CA PRO A 492 10.51 -36.64 -42.00
C PRO A 492 11.02 -37.05 -43.39
N ILE A 493 12.08 -37.86 -43.40
CA ILE A 493 12.69 -38.38 -44.63
C ILE A 493 11.66 -39.19 -45.42
N ARG A 494 11.55 -38.95 -46.73
CA ARG A 494 10.68 -39.70 -47.64
C ARG A 494 11.10 -41.19 -47.70
N ILE A 495 10.37 -42.07 -47.01
CA ILE A 495 10.52 -43.53 -47.12
C ILE A 495 9.87 -44.07 -48.41
N THR A 496 9.99 -43.36 -49.54
CA THR A 496 9.39 -43.72 -50.84
C THR A 496 10.33 -44.58 -51.72
N ASN A 497 11.21 -45.37 -51.09
CA ASN A 497 12.12 -46.33 -51.77
C ASN A 497 11.42 -47.63 -52.23
N ARG A 498 10.18 -47.54 -52.73
CA ARG A 498 9.40 -48.68 -53.25
C ARG A 498 8.72 -48.47 -54.62
N LEU A 499 9.00 -47.35 -55.30
CA LEU A 499 8.58 -47.13 -56.69
C LEU A 499 9.79 -46.83 -57.60
N PRO A 500 9.78 -47.29 -58.87
CA PRO A 500 10.85 -47.02 -59.82
C PRO A 500 11.03 -45.52 -60.10
N VAL A 501 12.20 -45.14 -60.58
CA VAL A 501 12.67 -43.74 -60.59
C VAL A 501 11.93 -42.85 -61.60
N LYS A 502 11.38 -43.42 -62.69
CA LYS A 502 10.96 -42.65 -63.88
C LYS A 502 9.65 -41.86 -63.73
N ASP A 503 8.80 -42.21 -62.77
CA ASP A 503 7.44 -41.64 -62.64
C ASP A 503 7.27 -40.75 -61.40
N ARG A 504 8.38 -40.35 -60.75
CA ARG A 504 8.34 -39.48 -59.56
C ARG A 504 8.34 -37.99 -59.97
N PRO A 505 7.34 -37.19 -59.55
CA PRO A 505 7.54 -35.74 -59.52
C PRO A 505 8.58 -35.40 -58.45
N GLU A 506 9.66 -34.75 -58.84
CA GLU A 506 10.70 -34.25 -57.92
C GLU A 506 10.22 -32.98 -57.19
N ILE A 507 9.21 -33.16 -56.34
CA ILE A 507 8.72 -32.14 -55.41
C ILE A 507 9.89 -31.68 -54.55
N THR A 508 10.26 -30.41 -54.70
CA THR A 508 11.40 -29.78 -54.04
C THR A 508 11.20 -29.67 -52.53
N ASP A 509 12.29 -29.51 -51.76
CA ASP A 509 12.17 -29.38 -50.31
C ASP A 509 11.42 -28.11 -49.87
N MET A 510 11.43 -27.05 -50.69
CA MET A 510 10.57 -25.87 -50.48
C MET A 510 9.09 -26.19 -50.70
N GLU A 511 8.73 -27.01 -51.71
CA GLU A 511 7.34 -27.44 -51.88
C GLU A 511 6.90 -28.42 -50.79
N ARG A 512 7.82 -29.26 -50.27
CA ARG A 512 7.57 -30.13 -49.11
C ARG A 512 7.28 -29.33 -47.83
N LEU A 513 7.90 -28.15 -47.66
CA LEU A 513 7.66 -27.25 -46.52
C LEU A 513 6.24 -26.67 -46.53
N GLU A 514 5.70 -26.36 -47.71
CA GLU A 514 4.39 -25.72 -47.89
C GLU A 514 3.21 -26.73 -48.03
N LEU A 515 3.42 -28.01 -47.72
CA LEU A 515 2.34 -29.01 -47.66
C LEU A 515 1.54 -28.86 -46.36
N ALA A 516 0.23 -29.10 -46.42
CA ALA A 516 -0.63 -29.16 -45.23
C ALA A 516 -0.15 -30.19 -44.18
N THR A 517 0.58 -31.23 -44.62
CA THR A 517 1.13 -32.26 -43.73
C THR A 517 2.46 -31.88 -43.07
N ALA A 518 3.06 -30.74 -43.42
CA ALA A 518 4.26 -30.17 -42.81
C ALA A 518 3.89 -29.33 -41.58
N VAL A 519 3.56 -30.01 -40.48
CA VAL A 519 3.08 -29.38 -39.24
C VAL A 519 4.23 -29.23 -38.25
N TYR A 520 4.48 -28.01 -37.80
CA TYR A 520 5.45 -27.68 -36.76
C TYR A 520 4.74 -27.21 -35.50
N ARG A 521 5.49 -27.13 -34.38
CA ARG A 521 5.08 -26.40 -33.17
C ARG A 521 6.27 -25.65 -32.59
N CYS A 522 6.00 -24.53 -31.91
CA CYS A 522 7.02 -23.82 -31.14
C CYS A 522 7.13 -24.42 -29.73
N THR A 523 8.35 -24.49 -29.21
CA THR A 523 8.72 -25.09 -27.91
C THR A 523 9.13 -24.05 -26.86
N GLN A 524 9.14 -22.77 -27.24
CA GLN A 524 9.64 -21.71 -26.38
C GLN A 524 8.70 -21.48 -25.18
N LYS A 525 9.29 -21.24 -24.01
CA LYS A 525 8.54 -20.99 -22.76
C LYS A 525 7.53 -19.85 -22.97
N TYR A 526 6.31 -20.04 -22.50
CA TYR A 526 5.15 -19.12 -22.68
C TYR A 526 4.59 -19.00 -24.11
N CYS A 527 5.17 -19.62 -25.13
CA CYS A 527 4.49 -19.79 -26.41
C CYS A 527 3.33 -20.80 -26.25
N PRO A 528 2.12 -20.55 -26.81
CA PRO A 528 0.98 -21.47 -26.67
C PRO A 528 1.11 -22.81 -27.42
N GLY A 529 2.22 -23.06 -28.11
CA GLY A 529 2.53 -24.37 -28.73
C GLY A 529 1.59 -24.83 -29.85
N TYR A 530 0.80 -23.92 -30.41
CA TYR A 530 -0.14 -24.18 -31.51
C TYR A 530 0.54 -24.77 -32.77
N PRO A 531 -0.21 -25.46 -33.65
CA PRO A 531 0.32 -25.94 -34.92
C PRO A 531 0.63 -24.78 -35.87
N LEU A 532 1.72 -24.94 -36.61
CA LEU A 532 2.26 -23.97 -37.56
C LEU A 532 2.48 -24.69 -38.90
N PHE A 533 2.10 -24.08 -40.02
CA PHE A 533 2.13 -24.70 -41.35
C PHE A 533 2.86 -23.81 -42.38
N GLY A 534 3.77 -24.39 -43.16
CA GLY A 534 4.58 -23.62 -44.13
C GLY A 534 5.61 -22.69 -43.47
N LEU A 535 6.30 -21.87 -44.28
CA LEU A 535 7.26 -20.89 -43.76
C LEU A 535 6.57 -19.71 -43.07
N GLU A 536 5.46 -19.20 -43.65
CA GLU A 536 4.78 -17.99 -43.18
C GLU A 536 4.28 -18.13 -41.75
N GLU A 537 3.76 -19.30 -41.37
CA GLU A 537 3.26 -19.55 -40.02
C GLU A 537 4.38 -19.88 -39.01
N THR A 538 5.66 -19.72 -39.36
CA THR A 538 6.75 -19.71 -38.36
C THR A 538 7.18 -18.31 -37.96
N LEU A 539 6.63 -17.27 -38.62
CA LEU A 539 6.92 -15.85 -38.37
C LEU A 539 6.12 -15.27 -37.18
N HIS A 540 5.77 -16.12 -36.19
CA HIS A 540 5.04 -15.69 -35.01
C HIS A 540 5.90 -14.84 -34.07
N ASP A 541 5.23 -13.88 -33.42
CA ASP A 541 5.84 -12.93 -32.49
C ASP A 541 6.17 -13.62 -31.16
N CYS A 542 7.31 -14.31 -31.14
CA CYS A 542 7.78 -15.11 -30.02
C CYS A 542 9.29 -14.89 -29.82
N PRO A 543 9.77 -14.50 -28.63
CA PRO A 543 11.18 -14.19 -28.42
C PRO A 543 12.06 -15.43 -28.51
N GLN A 544 12.91 -15.48 -29.53
CA GLN A 544 13.82 -16.61 -29.86
C GLN A 544 13.06 -17.94 -30.09
N PRO A 545 12.28 -18.06 -31.18
CA PRO A 545 11.39 -19.20 -31.38
C PRO A 545 12.17 -20.47 -31.78
N LYS A 546 11.87 -21.56 -31.08
CA LYS A 546 12.47 -22.90 -31.26
C LYS A 546 11.41 -23.87 -31.78
N PHE A 547 11.61 -24.39 -32.99
CA PHE A 547 10.63 -25.26 -33.65
C PHE A 547 10.97 -26.75 -33.53
N GLU A 548 9.94 -27.58 -33.61
CA GLU A 548 10.03 -29.02 -33.86
C GLU A 548 8.91 -29.45 -34.83
N PHE A 549 9.09 -30.58 -35.50
CA PHE A 549 8.05 -31.20 -36.34
C PHE A 549 7.06 -32.00 -35.48
N CYS A 550 5.76 -31.76 -35.64
CA CYS A 550 4.71 -32.46 -34.89
C CYS A 550 4.12 -33.63 -35.70
N TYR A 551 4.54 -34.85 -35.34
CA TYR A 551 4.05 -36.09 -35.95
C TYR A 551 2.55 -36.32 -35.71
N GLU A 552 2.03 -35.95 -34.54
CA GLU A 552 0.62 -36.05 -34.19
C GLU A 552 -0.23 -35.13 -35.08
N GLY A 553 0.20 -33.88 -35.26
CA GLY A 553 -0.46 -32.92 -36.11
C GLY A 553 -0.42 -33.31 -37.59
N SER A 554 0.74 -33.75 -38.07
CA SER A 554 0.88 -34.31 -39.43
C SER A 554 -0.04 -35.52 -39.66
N THR A 555 -0.23 -36.36 -38.64
CA THR A 555 -1.15 -37.52 -38.68
C THR A 555 -2.62 -37.08 -38.67
N ALA A 556 -2.96 -36.02 -37.92
CA ALA A 556 -4.30 -35.46 -37.90
C ALA A 556 -4.72 -34.88 -39.26
N VAL A 557 -3.82 -34.15 -39.93
CA VAL A 557 -4.05 -33.66 -41.30
C VAL A 557 -4.19 -34.82 -42.29
N LYS A 558 -3.30 -35.82 -42.24
CA LYS A 558 -3.41 -37.02 -43.11
C LYS A 558 -4.75 -37.74 -42.94
N ALA A 559 -5.28 -37.80 -41.71
CA ALA A 559 -6.60 -38.38 -41.44
C ALA A 559 -7.77 -37.53 -41.99
N LEU A 560 -7.69 -36.20 -41.92
CA LEU A 560 -8.65 -35.29 -42.58
C LEU A 560 -8.61 -35.46 -44.10
N MET A 561 -7.41 -35.42 -44.69
CA MET A 561 -7.21 -35.50 -46.14
C MET A 561 -7.65 -36.83 -46.73
N ALA A 562 -7.37 -37.95 -46.06
CA ALA A 562 -7.82 -39.27 -46.49
C ALA A 562 -9.35 -39.41 -46.49
N MET A 563 -10.03 -38.73 -45.57
CA MET A 563 -11.50 -38.66 -45.52
C MET A 563 -12.06 -37.71 -46.60
N LEU A 564 -11.40 -36.58 -46.87
CA LEU A 564 -11.75 -35.63 -47.94
C LEU A 564 -11.30 -36.06 -49.36
N GLY A 565 -10.67 -37.23 -49.52
CA GLY A 565 -10.16 -37.72 -50.81
C GLY A 565 -9.01 -36.88 -51.42
N ARG A 566 -8.24 -36.15 -50.60
CA ARG A 566 -7.18 -35.23 -51.05
C ARG A 566 -5.78 -35.87 -51.05
N ASP A 567 -4.95 -35.50 -52.02
CA ASP A 567 -3.58 -35.99 -52.20
C ASP A 567 -2.61 -35.39 -51.16
N THR A 568 -2.08 -36.23 -50.28
CA THR A 568 -1.16 -35.87 -49.19
C THR A 568 0.19 -35.33 -49.64
N GLU A 569 0.58 -35.50 -50.91
CA GLU A 569 1.82 -34.95 -51.47
C GLU A 569 1.60 -33.65 -52.26
N LYS A 570 0.37 -33.10 -52.33
CA LYS A 570 0.08 -31.87 -53.11
C LYS A 570 -0.72 -30.80 -52.37
N CYS A 571 -1.56 -31.19 -51.41
CA CYS A 571 -2.45 -30.26 -50.73
C CYS A 571 -1.69 -29.29 -49.82
N ARG A 572 -1.94 -27.99 -49.98
CA ARG A 572 -1.42 -26.89 -49.15
C ARG A 572 -2.39 -26.55 -48.00
N PRO A 573 -1.96 -25.80 -46.97
CA PRO A 573 -2.86 -25.30 -45.92
C PRO A 573 -4.03 -24.49 -46.48
N THR A 574 -3.75 -23.64 -47.47
CA THR A 574 -4.75 -22.83 -48.20
C THR A 574 -5.86 -23.67 -48.80
N ASP A 575 -5.55 -24.82 -49.40
CA ASP A 575 -6.53 -25.71 -50.04
C ASP A 575 -7.50 -26.35 -49.02
N LEU A 576 -7.18 -26.30 -47.73
CA LEU A 576 -8.04 -26.74 -46.62
C LEU A 576 -8.74 -25.56 -45.94
N ASP A 577 -8.14 -24.37 -45.93
CA ASP A 577 -8.77 -23.12 -45.50
C ASP A 577 -9.90 -22.71 -46.48
N ASP A 578 -9.65 -22.75 -47.79
CA ASP A 578 -10.59 -22.43 -48.88
C ASP A 578 -11.84 -23.32 -48.90
N LEU A 579 -11.76 -24.53 -48.32
CA LEU A 579 -12.90 -25.42 -48.16
C LEU A 579 -13.86 -24.97 -47.04
N ASP A 580 -13.35 -24.21 -46.06
CA ASP A 580 -14.07 -23.67 -44.90
C ASP A 580 -15.08 -24.66 -44.26
N LEU A 581 -14.74 -25.95 -44.25
CA LEU A 581 -15.57 -27.02 -43.71
C LEU A 581 -15.54 -27.03 -42.18
N ARG A 582 -16.55 -27.66 -41.57
CA ARG A 582 -16.62 -27.91 -40.14
C ARG A 582 -16.66 -29.40 -39.85
N PHE A 583 -15.92 -29.79 -38.82
CA PHE A 583 -15.62 -31.17 -38.49
C PHE A 583 -15.95 -31.47 -37.03
N TRP A 584 -16.19 -32.74 -36.73
CA TRP A 584 -16.37 -33.23 -35.37
C TRP A 584 -15.62 -34.54 -35.17
N CYS A 585 -15.24 -34.83 -33.92
CA CYS A 585 -14.46 -36.03 -33.63
C CYS A 585 -15.34 -37.25 -33.36
N LEU A 586 -15.15 -38.32 -34.14
CA LEU A 586 -15.85 -39.61 -34.01
C LEU A 586 -15.38 -40.46 -32.81
N LYS A 587 -14.56 -39.88 -31.91
CA LYS A 587 -14.03 -40.52 -30.69
C LYS A 587 -14.30 -39.73 -29.41
N CYS A 588 -14.71 -38.47 -29.51
CA CYS A 588 -15.23 -37.73 -28.38
C CYS A 588 -16.71 -38.06 -28.21
N GLY A 589 -17.13 -38.33 -26.98
CA GLY A 589 -18.55 -38.37 -26.64
C GLY A 589 -19.17 -36.97 -26.66
N VAL A 590 -20.49 -36.92 -26.56
CA VAL A 590 -21.24 -35.69 -26.28
C VAL A 590 -20.75 -35.10 -24.97
N GLN A 591 -20.38 -33.82 -24.97
CA GLN A 591 -19.88 -33.10 -23.81
C GLN A 591 -21.00 -32.27 -23.18
N THR A 592 -20.91 -32.05 -21.86
CA THR A 592 -21.85 -31.21 -21.12
C THR A 592 -21.22 -29.84 -20.88
N PHE A 593 -21.93 -28.79 -21.28
CA PHE A 593 -21.46 -27.40 -21.23
C PHE A 593 -22.35 -26.60 -20.28
N SER A 594 -21.73 -25.96 -19.29
CA SER A 594 -22.36 -24.90 -18.51
C SER A 594 -22.25 -23.59 -19.29
N THR A 595 -23.39 -22.94 -19.49
CA THR A 595 -23.46 -21.49 -19.68
C THR A 595 -23.21 -20.83 -18.33
N GLY A 596 -22.40 -19.77 -18.28
CA GLY A 596 -21.87 -19.17 -17.04
C GLY A 596 -22.86 -18.36 -16.21
N SER A 597 -24.16 -18.57 -16.41
CA SER A 597 -25.27 -17.91 -15.72
C SER A 597 -26.04 -18.94 -14.89
N SER A 598 -26.38 -18.59 -13.65
CA SER A 598 -27.04 -19.47 -12.65
C SER A 598 -28.36 -20.08 -13.12
N ASP A 599 -29.02 -19.43 -14.08
CA ASP A 599 -30.43 -19.66 -14.41
C ASP A 599 -30.62 -20.50 -15.69
N SER A 600 -29.53 -20.88 -16.36
CA SER A 600 -29.53 -21.62 -17.62
C SER A 600 -28.89 -23.00 -17.46
N GLY A 601 -29.72 -24.05 -17.57
CA GLY A 601 -29.31 -25.43 -17.32
C GLY A 601 -28.21 -25.96 -18.25
N ALA A 602 -27.45 -26.95 -17.76
CA ALA A 602 -26.34 -27.54 -18.49
C ALA A 602 -26.80 -28.19 -19.81
N HIS A 603 -26.18 -27.78 -20.92
CA HIS A 603 -26.53 -28.26 -22.26
C HIS A 603 -25.61 -29.39 -22.71
N GLN A 604 -26.14 -30.38 -23.43
CA GLN A 604 -25.35 -31.41 -24.09
C GLN A 604 -25.11 -31.06 -25.56
N GLY A 605 -23.91 -31.37 -26.08
CA GLY A 605 -23.57 -31.12 -27.47
C GLY A 605 -22.23 -31.74 -27.91
N ARG A 606 -21.94 -31.68 -29.20
CA ARG A 606 -20.64 -32.08 -29.76
C ARG A 606 -19.79 -30.86 -30.07
N THR A 607 -18.52 -30.92 -29.72
CA THR A 607 -17.55 -29.88 -30.05
C THR A 607 -17.24 -29.92 -31.55
N VAL A 608 -17.41 -28.78 -32.19
CA VAL A 608 -17.18 -28.56 -33.63
C VAL A 608 -15.88 -27.80 -33.81
N TYR A 609 -15.16 -28.16 -34.87
CA TYR A 609 -13.80 -27.72 -35.16
C TYR A 609 -13.64 -27.30 -36.62
N SER A 610 -12.83 -26.27 -36.89
CA SER A 610 -12.18 -26.10 -38.20
C SER A 610 -11.07 -27.13 -38.42
N TRP A 611 -10.56 -27.29 -39.65
CA TRP A 611 -9.52 -28.27 -39.93
C TRP A 611 -8.24 -28.04 -39.09
N ARG A 612 -7.89 -26.78 -38.81
CA ARG A 612 -6.76 -26.42 -37.94
C ARG A 612 -7.06 -26.72 -36.46
N GLN A 613 -8.28 -26.50 -36.00
CA GLN A 613 -8.70 -26.90 -34.64
C GLN A 613 -8.70 -28.42 -34.44
N CYS A 614 -8.94 -29.23 -35.49
CA CYS A 614 -8.76 -30.68 -35.46
C CYS A 614 -7.30 -31.10 -35.21
N VAL A 615 -6.34 -30.35 -35.76
CA VAL A 615 -4.91 -30.55 -35.50
C VAL A 615 -4.58 -30.20 -34.05
N ILE A 616 -5.09 -29.08 -33.54
CA ILE A 616 -4.97 -28.67 -32.12
C ILE A 616 -5.56 -29.72 -31.16
N HIS A 617 -6.74 -30.27 -31.46
CA HIS A 617 -7.36 -31.36 -30.68
C HIS A 617 -6.49 -32.62 -30.64
N SER A 618 -5.68 -32.86 -31.67
CA SER A 618 -4.78 -34.01 -31.76
C SER A 618 -3.41 -33.79 -31.11
N MET A 619 -3.09 -32.55 -30.69
CA MET A 619 -1.82 -32.19 -30.07
C MET A 619 -1.85 -32.37 -28.54
N PRO A 620 -0.71 -32.72 -27.91
CA PRO A 620 -0.67 -33.18 -26.52
C PRO A 620 -0.96 -32.12 -25.44
N PHE A 621 -1.20 -30.85 -25.81
CA PHE A 621 -1.33 -29.73 -24.87
C PHE A 621 -2.77 -29.29 -24.56
N THR A 622 -3.78 -29.70 -25.34
CA THR A 622 -5.15 -29.20 -25.09
C THR A 622 -5.97 -30.10 -24.16
N THR A 623 -6.42 -29.51 -23.05
CA THR A 623 -7.51 -29.96 -22.16
C THR A 623 -7.72 -31.48 -22.04
N SER A 624 -7.11 -32.07 -21.02
CA SER A 624 -7.56 -33.29 -20.31
C SER A 624 -8.78 -34.03 -20.91
N GLN A 625 -8.54 -35.12 -21.63
CA GLN A 625 -8.92 -36.48 -21.17
C GLN A 625 -8.63 -37.60 -22.19
N LEU A 626 -8.61 -37.35 -23.50
CA LEU A 626 -8.58 -38.44 -24.50
C LEU A 626 -7.46 -38.29 -25.55
N ARG A 627 -6.32 -38.97 -25.35
CA ARG A 627 -5.40 -39.28 -26.45
C ARG A 627 -6.01 -40.42 -27.27
N HIS A 628 -6.49 -40.14 -28.49
CA HIS A 628 -7.01 -41.15 -29.41
C HIS A 628 -6.47 -40.90 -30.84
N PRO A 629 -6.41 -41.93 -31.71
CA PRO A 629 -6.12 -41.72 -33.13
C PRO A 629 -7.14 -40.75 -33.76
N PRO A 630 -6.72 -39.83 -34.64
CA PRO A 630 -7.62 -38.85 -35.26
C PRO A 630 -8.65 -39.56 -36.15
N ARG A 631 -9.94 -39.29 -35.88
CA ARG A 631 -11.08 -39.74 -36.70
C ARG A 631 -12.13 -38.63 -36.73
N TRP A 632 -12.48 -38.21 -37.93
CA TRP A 632 -13.28 -37.01 -38.19
C TRP A 632 -14.53 -37.35 -39.01
N GLY A 633 -15.64 -36.74 -38.63
CA GLY A 633 -16.79 -36.53 -39.52
C GLY A 633 -16.82 -35.07 -39.98
N VAL A 634 -17.48 -34.81 -41.11
CA VAL A 634 -17.84 -33.46 -41.56
C VAL A 634 -19.29 -33.20 -41.14
N LEU A 635 -19.64 -31.95 -40.85
CA LEU A 635 -21.03 -31.50 -40.66
C LEU A 635 -21.75 -31.42 -42.02
N ASP A 636 -23.08 -31.54 -42.04
CA ASP A 636 -23.83 -31.22 -43.26
C ASP A 636 -23.92 -29.69 -43.52
N ASP A 637 -24.39 -29.27 -44.69
CA ASP A 637 -24.45 -27.85 -45.07
C ASP A 637 -25.36 -27.02 -44.15
N ASN A 638 -26.43 -27.60 -43.59
CA ASN A 638 -27.36 -26.94 -42.67
C ASN A 638 -26.76 -26.84 -41.27
N GLU A 639 -26.15 -27.93 -40.78
CA GLU A 639 -25.40 -27.91 -39.52
C GLU A 639 -24.24 -26.90 -39.59
N THR A 640 -23.52 -26.88 -40.71
CA THR A 640 -22.42 -25.95 -40.97
C THR A 640 -22.91 -24.50 -41.03
N ALA A 641 -24.02 -24.22 -41.73
CA ALA A 641 -24.62 -22.88 -41.75
C ALA A 641 -25.12 -22.44 -40.36
N LEU A 642 -25.69 -23.36 -39.57
CA LEU A 642 -26.11 -23.10 -38.20
C LEU A 642 -24.92 -22.75 -37.30
N VAL A 643 -23.83 -23.53 -37.35
CA VAL A 643 -22.62 -23.25 -36.56
C VAL A 643 -21.98 -21.93 -37.02
N LYS A 644 -21.83 -21.69 -38.33
CA LYS A 644 -21.27 -20.44 -38.90
C LYS A 644 -21.96 -19.18 -38.41
N LYS A 645 -23.28 -19.23 -38.14
CA LYS A 645 -24.04 -18.12 -37.53
C LYS A 645 -23.56 -17.72 -36.12
N TYR A 646 -22.91 -18.62 -35.38
CA TYR A 646 -22.47 -18.42 -34.00
C TYR A 646 -20.93 -18.40 -33.83
N GLU A 647 -20.16 -18.31 -34.90
CA GLU A 647 -18.67 -18.27 -34.84
C GLU A 647 -18.11 -16.89 -34.50
N GLY A 648 -18.94 -15.84 -34.57
CA GLY A 648 -18.60 -14.48 -34.14
C GLY A 648 -18.20 -14.46 -32.66
N SER A 649 -16.95 -14.09 -32.39
CA SER A 649 -16.35 -14.18 -31.06
C SER A 649 -16.09 -12.80 -30.44
N PRO A 650 -16.68 -12.50 -29.27
CA PRO A 650 -16.36 -11.26 -28.53
C PRO A 650 -14.87 -11.17 -28.12
N TYR A 651 -14.17 -12.31 -28.01
CA TYR A 651 -12.77 -12.33 -27.60
C TYR A 651 -11.82 -11.82 -28.70
N THR A 652 -12.24 -11.88 -29.97
CA THR A 652 -11.49 -11.26 -31.08
C THR A 652 -11.69 -9.76 -31.17
N GLU A 653 -12.63 -9.17 -30.41
CA GLU A 653 -12.91 -7.74 -30.47
C GLU A 653 -11.84 -6.91 -29.74
N TYR A 654 -11.37 -7.42 -28.59
CA TYR A 654 -10.39 -6.76 -27.71
C TYR A 654 -8.93 -7.16 -27.97
N SER A 655 -8.70 -8.04 -28.95
CA SER A 655 -7.35 -8.56 -29.25
C SER A 655 -6.65 -7.68 -30.31
N TRP A 656 -5.42 -7.25 -30.04
CA TRP A 656 -4.57 -6.43 -30.92
C TRP A 656 -4.03 -7.23 -32.12
N LEU A 657 -4.92 -7.64 -33.03
CA LEU A 657 -4.62 -8.62 -34.09
C LEU A 657 -4.86 -8.10 -35.51
N TRP A 658 -5.55 -6.97 -35.65
CA TRP A 658 -6.19 -6.61 -36.91
C TRP A 658 -5.43 -5.50 -37.65
N SER A 659 -5.15 -5.69 -38.94
CA SER A 659 -4.61 -4.67 -39.83
C SER A 659 -5.66 -4.24 -40.84
N CYS A 660 -5.70 -2.94 -41.14
CA CYS A 660 -6.38 -2.43 -42.32
C CYS A 660 -5.74 -3.02 -43.59
N ASN A 661 -6.57 -3.31 -44.61
CA ASN A 661 -6.14 -3.74 -45.94
C ASN A 661 -6.14 -2.60 -46.97
N ARG A 662 -6.41 -1.37 -46.53
CA ARG A 662 -6.60 -0.18 -47.40
C ARG A 662 -5.55 0.93 -47.18
N CYS A 663 -4.76 0.86 -46.11
CA CYS A 663 -3.72 1.85 -45.80
C CYS A 663 -2.48 1.23 -45.14
N THR A 664 -1.37 1.98 -45.17
CA THR A 664 -0.09 1.58 -44.55
C THR A 664 0.01 1.88 -43.06
N ALA A 665 -0.95 2.63 -42.47
CA ALA A 665 -0.82 3.21 -41.13
C ALA A 665 -0.64 2.19 -40.00
N HIS A 666 -1.15 0.96 -40.19
CA HIS A 666 -1.16 -0.10 -39.17
C HIS A 666 -0.14 -1.22 -39.44
N ILE A 667 0.79 -1.01 -40.39
CA ILE A 667 1.89 -1.94 -40.66
C ILE A 667 2.82 -1.99 -39.44
N GLY A 668 2.89 -3.15 -38.79
CA GLY A 668 3.63 -3.33 -37.55
C GLY A 668 2.96 -2.75 -36.29
N ASN A 669 1.71 -2.26 -36.39
CA ASN A 669 0.93 -1.76 -35.26
C ASN A 669 -0.54 -2.21 -35.39
N PRO A 670 -0.86 -3.48 -35.06
CA PRO A 670 -2.20 -4.02 -35.21
C PRO A 670 -3.20 -3.40 -34.21
N LEU A 671 -4.47 -3.33 -34.62
CA LEU A 671 -5.57 -2.76 -33.86
C LEU A 671 -6.43 -3.82 -33.16
N GLN A 672 -7.18 -3.38 -32.15
CA GLN A 672 -8.41 -4.06 -31.71
C GLN A 672 -9.54 -3.87 -32.73
N TYR A 673 -10.53 -4.77 -32.75
CA TYR A 673 -11.57 -4.76 -33.79
C TYR A 673 -12.43 -3.49 -33.77
N HIS A 674 -12.78 -2.98 -32.59
CA HIS A 674 -13.59 -1.75 -32.46
C HIS A 674 -12.85 -0.50 -32.99
N ALA A 675 -11.52 -0.47 -32.82
CA ALA A 675 -10.66 0.59 -33.34
C ALA A 675 -10.47 0.44 -34.85
N LEU A 676 -10.36 -0.80 -35.35
CA LEU A 676 -10.33 -1.09 -36.79
C LEU A 676 -11.63 -0.68 -37.49
N THR A 677 -12.81 -1.04 -36.97
CA THR A 677 -14.09 -0.68 -37.61
C THR A 677 -14.34 0.83 -37.57
N THR A 678 -13.90 1.50 -36.50
CA THR A 678 -13.86 2.96 -36.41
C THR A 678 -12.94 3.56 -37.48
N HIS A 679 -11.69 3.09 -37.59
CA HIS A 679 -10.75 3.52 -38.62
C HIS A 679 -11.24 3.28 -40.06
N LEU A 680 -11.81 2.10 -40.34
CA LEU A 680 -12.34 1.75 -41.67
C LEU A 680 -13.57 2.60 -42.05
N ARG A 681 -14.39 2.99 -41.08
CA ARG A 681 -15.50 3.93 -41.30
C ARG A 681 -14.98 5.36 -41.53
N ASP A 682 -14.07 5.83 -40.68
CA ASP A 682 -13.74 7.25 -40.58
C ASP A 682 -12.62 7.70 -41.56
N GLU A 683 -11.73 6.81 -41.97
CA GLU A 683 -10.64 7.09 -42.95
C GLU A 683 -10.90 6.46 -44.34
N HIS A 684 -11.88 5.55 -44.47
CA HIS A 684 -12.12 4.79 -45.70
C HIS A 684 -13.61 4.65 -46.13
N ASP A 685 -14.55 5.28 -45.42
CA ASP A 685 -16.00 5.23 -45.69
C ASP A 685 -16.64 3.82 -45.66
N ILE A 686 -16.02 2.84 -44.99
CA ILE A 686 -16.50 1.44 -44.94
C ILE A 686 -17.29 1.19 -43.64
N SER A 687 -18.62 1.17 -43.75
CA SER A 687 -19.54 0.87 -42.63
C SER A 687 -19.76 -0.62 -42.36
N GLU A 688 -19.64 -1.48 -43.37
CA GLU A 688 -19.79 -2.94 -43.27
C GLU A 688 -18.50 -3.66 -43.74
N PRO A 689 -17.41 -3.59 -42.97
CA PRO A 689 -16.10 -4.10 -43.37
C PRO A 689 -16.03 -5.64 -43.36
N LYS A 690 -15.22 -6.21 -44.25
CA LYS A 690 -15.09 -7.67 -44.45
C LYS A 690 -13.63 -8.14 -44.31
N GLU A 691 -13.47 -9.27 -43.61
CA GLU A 691 -12.18 -9.95 -43.48
C GLU A 691 -11.74 -10.47 -44.85
N GLY A 692 -10.48 -10.18 -45.24
CA GLY A 692 -9.99 -10.30 -46.60
C GLY A 692 -9.83 -8.92 -47.26
N PRO A 693 -10.85 -8.36 -47.93
CA PRO A 693 -10.71 -7.17 -48.76
C PRO A 693 -10.51 -5.86 -47.98
N ASP A 694 -11.03 -5.75 -46.75
CA ASP A 694 -11.02 -4.49 -45.98
C ASP A 694 -10.07 -4.55 -44.79
N PHE A 695 -9.92 -5.73 -44.18
CA PHE A 695 -8.97 -5.99 -43.11
C PHE A 695 -8.52 -7.46 -43.07
N PHE A 696 -7.41 -7.72 -42.37
CA PHE A 696 -6.88 -9.07 -42.15
C PHE A 696 -6.20 -9.20 -40.78
N ARG A 697 -5.86 -10.42 -40.37
CA ARG A 697 -5.11 -10.69 -39.13
C ARG A 697 -3.61 -10.49 -39.36
N ALA A 698 -3.05 -9.46 -38.74
CA ALA A 698 -1.61 -9.18 -38.72
C ALA A 698 -0.82 -10.31 -38.06
N GLN A 699 -1.36 -10.88 -36.97
CA GLN A 699 -0.86 -12.13 -36.38
C GLN A 699 -1.85 -13.25 -36.69
N ARG A 700 -1.47 -14.21 -37.55
CA ARG A 700 -2.32 -15.36 -37.92
C ARG A 700 -2.55 -16.38 -36.78
N TYR A 701 -1.96 -16.17 -35.60
CA TYR A 701 -1.77 -17.16 -34.54
C TYR A 701 -2.85 -17.20 -33.45
N HIS A 702 -4.01 -16.59 -33.69
CA HIS A 702 -5.15 -16.65 -32.77
C HIS A 702 -6.24 -17.57 -33.29
N TYR A 703 -6.19 -18.82 -32.81
CA TYR A 703 -7.21 -19.82 -33.06
C TYR A 703 -8.50 -19.48 -32.34
N SER A 704 -9.61 -19.49 -33.09
CA SER A 704 -10.93 -19.16 -32.54
C SER A 704 -11.38 -20.14 -31.46
N LYS A 705 -12.38 -19.72 -30.70
CA LYS A 705 -13.03 -20.47 -29.63
C LYS A 705 -13.54 -21.83 -30.15
N ARG A 706 -13.54 -22.86 -29.31
CA ARG A 706 -14.24 -24.13 -29.59
C ARG A 706 -15.75 -23.87 -29.67
N LEU A 707 -16.37 -24.37 -30.72
CA LEU A 707 -17.80 -24.24 -30.96
C LEU A 707 -18.53 -25.52 -30.59
N VAL A 708 -19.84 -25.44 -30.35
CA VAL A 708 -20.65 -26.57 -29.90
C VAL A 708 -21.95 -26.64 -30.69
N LEU A 709 -22.20 -27.80 -31.30
CA LEU A 709 -23.50 -28.16 -31.86
C LEU A 709 -24.33 -28.83 -30.74
N LEU A 710 -25.45 -28.23 -30.35
CA LEU A 710 -26.27 -28.68 -29.21
C LEU A 710 -27.21 -29.84 -29.58
N GLU A 711 -27.25 -30.89 -28.76
CA GLU A 711 -28.10 -32.07 -28.94
C GLU A 711 -29.38 -32.00 -28.10
N THR A 712 -30.15 -30.92 -28.31
CA THR A 712 -31.41 -30.59 -27.62
C THR A 712 -31.29 -30.28 -26.11
N PRO A 713 -32.25 -29.57 -25.49
CA PRO A 713 -32.23 -29.28 -24.05
C PRO A 713 -32.74 -30.47 -23.23
N ILE A 714 -32.03 -30.84 -22.16
CA ILE A 714 -32.57 -31.78 -21.16
C ILE A 714 -33.60 -31.05 -20.29
N SER A 715 -34.87 -31.40 -20.43
CA SER A 715 -35.93 -30.98 -19.50
C SER A 715 -35.92 -31.85 -18.23
N CYS A 716 -35.06 -31.53 -17.26
CA CYS A 716 -34.98 -32.24 -15.98
C CYS A 716 -35.33 -31.35 -14.78
N PRO A 717 -36.34 -31.71 -13.96
CA PRO A 717 -36.62 -30.99 -12.71
C PRO A 717 -35.66 -31.43 -11.60
N LEU A 718 -35.00 -30.48 -10.94
CA LEU A 718 -34.14 -30.75 -9.78
C LEU A 718 -34.98 -30.93 -8.49
N PRO A 719 -34.79 -32.01 -7.72
CA PRO A 719 -35.52 -32.23 -6.48
C PRO A 719 -34.86 -31.57 -5.25
N GLY A 720 -35.57 -30.67 -4.58
CA GLY A 720 -35.50 -30.54 -3.12
C GLY A 720 -34.49 -29.55 -2.52
N SER A 721 -34.65 -28.25 -2.75
CA SER A 721 -34.16 -27.24 -1.80
C SER A 721 -35.00 -27.26 -0.51
N LYS A 722 -34.37 -27.37 0.67
CA LYS A 722 -35.03 -27.17 1.96
C LYS A 722 -34.66 -25.82 2.54
N THR A 723 -35.64 -24.93 2.67
CA THR A 723 -35.51 -23.69 3.44
C THR A 723 -35.57 -23.98 4.94
N TYR A 724 -34.87 -23.16 5.74
CA TYR A 724 -34.95 -23.21 7.20
C TYR A 724 -35.38 -21.83 7.73
N GLN A 725 -36.32 -21.81 8.67
CA GLN A 725 -36.87 -20.57 9.24
C GLN A 725 -36.24 -20.28 10.61
N GLY A 726 -35.88 -19.02 10.85
CA GLY A 726 -35.23 -18.57 12.09
C GLY A 726 -36.16 -18.51 13.31
N ARG A 727 -35.57 -18.35 14.50
CA ARG A 727 -36.30 -18.18 15.77
C ARG A 727 -35.58 -17.15 16.67
N LYS A 728 -36.35 -16.52 17.56
CA LYS A 728 -36.02 -15.24 18.23
C LYS A 728 -35.20 -15.34 19.51
N ASP A 729 -34.35 -14.33 19.69
CA ASP A 729 -34.12 -13.50 20.88
C ASP A 729 -34.27 -14.11 22.29
N ARG A 730 -33.20 -14.00 23.09
CA ARG A 730 -33.30 -13.67 24.52
C ARG A 730 -32.00 -13.05 25.05
N GLY A 731 -32.12 -12.00 25.87
CA GLY A 731 -30.97 -11.30 26.46
C GLY A 731 -30.35 -12.04 27.65
N MET A 732 -29.09 -11.73 27.96
CA MET A 732 -28.24 -12.40 28.94
C MET A 732 -28.07 -11.59 30.23
N LYS A 733 -27.80 -12.28 31.35
CA LYS A 733 -27.35 -11.73 32.64
C LYS A 733 -26.07 -12.43 33.09
N ASP A 734 -25.32 -11.84 34.01
CA ASP A 734 -24.15 -12.45 34.65
C ASP A 734 -24.53 -13.80 35.32
N PRO A 735 -23.87 -14.93 35.00
CA PRO A 735 -24.27 -16.25 35.51
C PRO A 735 -23.90 -16.52 36.97
N VAL A 736 -22.99 -15.73 37.58
CA VAL A 736 -22.30 -16.12 38.82
C VAL A 736 -22.91 -15.45 40.05
N THR A 737 -23.44 -14.23 39.92
CA THR A 737 -23.98 -13.47 41.06
C THR A 737 -25.45 -13.03 40.94
N GLY A 738 -26.02 -13.08 39.73
CA GLY A 738 -27.43 -12.76 39.48
C GLY A 738 -27.85 -11.31 39.78
N LYS A 739 -26.89 -10.42 40.07
CA LYS A 739 -27.10 -8.99 40.29
C LYS A 739 -26.55 -8.18 39.13
N ASP A 740 -27.21 -7.05 38.83
CA ASP A 740 -26.76 -6.12 37.82
C ASP A 740 -25.53 -5.34 38.34
N ILE A 741 -24.56 -5.05 37.47
CA ILE A 741 -23.25 -4.48 37.83
C ILE A 741 -23.41 -3.01 38.24
N MET A 742 -22.77 -2.60 39.35
CA MET A 742 -23.05 -1.32 40.01
C MET A 742 -22.59 -0.06 39.26
N GLU A 743 -23.30 1.04 39.54
CA GLU A 743 -23.05 2.40 39.06
C GLU A 743 -21.72 3.01 39.57
N PRO A 744 -21.14 3.97 38.83
CA PRO A 744 -20.01 4.77 39.33
C PRO A 744 -20.46 5.80 40.39
N MET A 745 -20.28 5.46 41.67
CA MET A 745 -20.53 6.33 42.83
C MET A 745 -19.64 7.58 42.89
N ILE A 746 -19.93 8.58 42.06
CA ILE A 746 -19.53 9.99 42.26
C ILE A 746 -20.71 10.93 41.94
N PHE A 747 -21.46 10.68 40.85
CA PHE A 747 -22.42 11.67 40.33
C PHE A 747 -23.59 12.01 41.25
N ASN A 748 -24.08 11.10 42.09
CA ASN A 748 -25.16 11.40 43.05
C ASN A 748 -24.71 12.29 44.23
N SER A 749 -23.40 12.45 44.48
CA SER A 749 -22.89 13.38 45.50
C SER A 749 -23.09 14.85 45.10
N ILE A 750 -23.11 15.13 43.79
CA ILE A 750 -23.02 16.50 43.27
C ILE A 750 -24.30 17.31 43.60
N ALA A 751 -25.48 16.68 43.53
CA ALA A 751 -26.74 17.30 43.96
C ALA A 751 -26.99 17.20 45.48
N THR A 752 -25.96 16.82 46.26
CA THR A 752 -25.95 16.79 47.73
C THR A 752 -24.87 17.72 48.32
N GLU A 753 -23.87 18.12 47.53
CA GLU A 753 -22.85 19.13 47.89
C GLU A 753 -23.12 20.54 47.33
N LEU A 754 -24.04 20.66 46.36
CA LEU A 754 -24.57 21.93 45.81
C LEU A 754 -25.86 22.35 46.53
#